data_AF-A0A3B1B4S8-F1
#
_entry.id   AF-A0A3B1B4S8-F1
#
_cell.length_a   1.000
_cell.length_b   1.000
_cell.length_c   1.000
_cell.angle_alpha   90.00
_cell.angle_beta   90.00
_cell.angle_gamma   90.00
#
_symmetry.space_group_name_H-M   'P 1'
#
loop_
_entity.id
_entity.type
_entity.pdbx_description
1 polymer ?
#
loop_
_entity_poly.entity_id
_entity_poly.type
_entity_poly.pdbx_seq_one_letter_code
_entity_poly.pdbx_strand_id
1 'polypeptide(L)'
;MQRRTVTPFWQAVWRWSCLLLIPVTVTYITHGFVKPANKAPVELRQMRSVPPETVGAFNKKYNLSTLKNPVRQEILERMAMDDGAGWKMYDEAVAAGRDAYFQSCFYCHGSLLDGQGHHAHGLNPMPINFLNPTGISQLQESFLFWRIVAGDHGLPTESAPWESTMPAWHEILKEKDVWNVIIFIFDYSGQVPQIPDLEVFKVVTSIKDEVLAKRKGIKGKALYKLRCEVCHGEQGMGDGIAAELMYPKPRDFTLALFKYKTSPGTDPPKDDDLFSTIKYGLPGTAMSGWGINGQALLSNEQIRSLIPVIKSFDITATWAPEDAEEEAFDEDGRYTRADFRVTTSDEPVAGQIAYSPESVEKGREAFEPCEECHGSTGRGNTAPGKRLGDDWDERLWSRDLTKPWTWRATQASANDEARRDQTIKMIYRRLSIGIPGTPMPAHRATEEGNKDPISLEDRWHIANYVYSLRETTVQPVDGSVVIGVKVDGDVPNSVDDEAWDQAKPITLHLVPNLIKDERLFTPLNDAITVRTLYNGEEIAFLLEVNDRTYSRLGDTDVSDLVGEDLGLYSDAFAIQFPHNDSYSIAPVTDKPLYQHGDVRHKTTIWYWNAGAVKPARPPSSMLMDGSGLNNKLAYREKDQSLVAEGEWQDGRWRVLMKHKRIPGNGDMVFDEGRFIPISFANWDGSNDEVRSKHTFSTWHWLMLPPEVDLVKVYGLPLFVGFLFFIAGLVTVRVQRKKCPNH
;
A
#
# COMPACT_ATOMS: atom_id res chain seq x y z
N MET A 1 -25.31 -50.37 -35.08
CA MET A 1 -24.58 -49.87 -33.89
C MET A 1 -25.29 -50.32 -32.63
N GLN A 2 -24.62 -51.16 -31.84
CA GLN A 2 -25.12 -51.79 -30.62
C GLN A 2 -25.47 -50.74 -29.55
N ARG A 3 -26.72 -50.73 -29.05
CA ARG A 3 -27.04 -50.14 -27.74
C ARG A 3 -26.54 -51.12 -26.68
N ARG A 4 -25.41 -50.80 -26.02
CA ARG A 4 -24.96 -51.51 -24.81
C ARG A 4 -26.09 -51.43 -23.77
N THR A 5 -26.76 -52.56 -23.56
CA THR A 5 -27.71 -52.75 -22.46
C THR A 5 -26.93 -52.76 -21.16
N VAL A 6 -27.08 -51.70 -20.37
CA VAL A 6 -26.53 -51.59 -19.02
C VAL A 6 -27.08 -52.75 -18.20
N THR A 7 -26.21 -53.63 -17.68
CA THR A 7 -26.64 -54.82 -16.92
C THR A 7 -27.45 -54.42 -15.67
N PRO A 8 -28.38 -55.28 -15.18
CA PRO A 8 -29.24 -54.99 -14.03
C PRO A 8 -28.49 -54.53 -12.78
N PHE A 9 -27.25 -55.01 -12.62
CA PHE A 9 -26.32 -54.61 -11.57
C PHE A 9 -25.99 -53.11 -11.61
N TRP A 10 -25.59 -52.58 -12.77
CA TRP A 10 -25.24 -51.16 -12.91
C TRP A 10 -26.46 -50.24 -12.72
N GLN A 11 -27.66 -50.70 -13.08
CA GLN A 11 -28.89 -49.96 -12.78
C GLN A 11 -29.20 -49.91 -11.27
N ALA A 12 -28.94 -51.01 -10.54
CA ALA A 12 -29.09 -51.04 -9.10
C ALA A 12 -28.05 -50.15 -8.40
N VAL A 13 -26.79 -50.23 -8.82
CA VAL A 13 -25.71 -49.37 -8.32
C VAL A 13 -26.05 -47.90 -8.54
N TRP A 14 -26.45 -47.52 -9.76
CA TRP A 14 -26.84 -46.13 -10.07
C TRP A 14 -28.01 -45.64 -9.21
N ARG A 15 -29.04 -46.48 -9.00
CA ARG A 15 -30.19 -46.13 -8.15
C ARG A 15 -29.80 -45.90 -6.70
N TRP A 16 -28.99 -46.78 -6.12
CA TRP A 16 -28.51 -46.62 -4.74
C TRP A 16 -27.54 -45.44 -4.60
N SER A 17 -26.68 -45.22 -5.60
CA SER A 17 -25.82 -44.03 -5.66
C SER A 17 -26.65 -42.75 -5.70
N CYS A 18 -27.67 -42.65 -6.55
CA CYS A 18 -28.57 -41.48 -6.57
C CYS A 18 -29.34 -41.32 -5.25
N LEU A 19 -29.80 -42.42 -4.65
CA LEU A 19 -30.53 -42.38 -3.36
C LEU A 19 -29.69 -41.81 -2.22
N LEU A 20 -28.37 -42.00 -2.24
CA LEU A 20 -27.46 -41.49 -1.21
C LEU A 20 -26.86 -40.13 -1.58
N LEU A 21 -26.41 -39.96 -2.83
CA LEU A 21 -25.74 -38.74 -3.27
C LEU A 21 -26.68 -37.53 -3.34
N ILE A 22 -27.93 -37.71 -3.75
CA ILE A 22 -28.88 -36.59 -3.88
C ILE A 22 -29.18 -35.99 -2.50
N PRO A 23 -29.59 -36.76 -1.47
CA PRO A 23 -29.78 -36.23 -0.11
C PRO A 23 -28.55 -35.55 0.47
N VAL A 24 -27.35 -36.14 0.30
CA VAL A 24 -26.10 -35.54 0.79
C VAL A 24 -25.82 -34.21 0.08
N THR A 25 -26.01 -34.16 -1.24
CA THR A 25 -25.80 -32.95 -2.03
C THR A 25 -26.81 -31.86 -1.65
N VAL A 26 -28.09 -32.22 -1.50
CA VAL A 26 -29.13 -31.29 -1.06
C VAL A 26 -28.86 -30.80 0.35
N THR A 27 -28.48 -31.67 1.28
CA THR A 27 -28.07 -31.29 2.65
C THR A 27 -26.92 -30.29 2.60
N TYR A 28 -25.89 -30.55 1.80
CA TYR A 28 -24.74 -29.66 1.64
C TYR A 28 -25.14 -28.30 1.05
N ILE A 29 -26.00 -28.29 0.01
CA ILE A 29 -26.51 -27.07 -0.61
C ILE A 29 -27.37 -26.27 0.38
N THR A 30 -28.32 -26.91 1.07
CA THR A 30 -29.18 -26.26 2.06
C THR A 30 -28.35 -25.69 3.20
N HIS A 31 -27.34 -26.42 3.70
CA HIS A 31 -26.38 -25.92 4.68
C HIS A 31 -25.66 -24.65 4.17
N GLY A 32 -25.23 -24.64 2.91
CA GLY A 32 -24.63 -23.46 2.27
C GLY A 32 -25.54 -22.23 2.25
N PHE A 33 -26.87 -22.41 2.13
CA PHE A 33 -27.84 -21.32 2.15
C PHE A 33 -28.20 -20.80 3.54
N VAL A 34 -28.17 -21.66 4.55
CA VAL A 34 -28.57 -21.30 5.93
C VAL A 34 -27.38 -20.91 6.80
N LYS A 35 -26.15 -21.28 6.40
CA LYS A 35 -24.93 -20.89 7.11
C LYS A 35 -24.78 -19.36 7.06
N PRO A 36 -24.50 -18.69 8.19
CA PRO A 36 -24.24 -17.25 8.23
C PRO A 36 -23.14 -16.86 7.23
N ALA A 37 -23.39 -15.79 6.47
CA ALA A 37 -22.41 -15.25 5.54
C ALA A 37 -21.52 -14.23 6.26
N ASN A 38 -20.20 -14.51 6.29
CA ASN A 38 -19.20 -13.59 6.87
C ASN A 38 -18.51 -12.73 5.80
N LYS A 39 -19.08 -12.68 4.58
CA LYS A 39 -18.55 -11.86 3.49
C LYS A 39 -19.14 -10.47 3.59
N ALA A 40 -18.29 -9.45 3.47
CA ALA A 40 -18.70 -8.05 3.40
C ALA A 40 -19.85 -7.86 2.40
N PRO A 41 -20.77 -6.92 2.66
CA PRO A 41 -21.82 -6.58 1.70
C PRO A 41 -21.19 -6.12 0.38
N VAL A 42 -21.84 -6.48 -0.74
CA VAL A 42 -21.40 -6.02 -2.06
C VAL A 42 -21.71 -4.53 -2.17
N GLU A 43 -20.66 -3.71 -2.14
CA GLU A 43 -20.77 -2.28 -2.42
C GLU A 43 -20.91 -2.09 -3.93
N LEU A 44 -22.15 -2.01 -4.41
CA LEU A 44 -22.45 -1.66 -5.79
C LEU A 44 -22.03 -0.21 -6.03
N ARG A 45 -20.90 -0.02 -6.71
CA ARG A 45 -20.39 1.30 -7.07
C ARG A 45 -20.76 1.61 -8.52
N GLN A 46 -21.25 2.81 -8.77
CA GLN A 46 -21.26 3.33 -10.14
C GLN A 46 -19.80 3.54 -10.57
N MET A 47 -19.41 3.02 -11.74
CA MET A 47 -18.05 3.19 -12.26
C MET A 47 -17.68 4.67 -12.47
N ARG A 48 -18.69 5.56 -12.60
CA ARG A 48 -18.51 6.99 -12.85
C ARG A 48 -19.62 7.76 -12.14
N SER A 49 -19.22 8.77 -11.38
CA SER A 49 -20.11 9.81 -10.87
C SER A 49 -20.72 10.62 -12.02
N VAL A 50 -22.00 10.95 -11.94
CA VAL A 50 -22.61 11.90 -12.87
C VAL A 50 -22.09 13.30 -12.50
N PRO A 51 -21.47 14.06 -13.41
CA PRO A 51 -20.97 15.39 -13.08
C PRO A 51 -22.14 16.34 -12.81
N PRO A 52 -22.03 17.26 -11.83
CA PRO A 52 -23.04 18.31 -11.64
C PRO A 52 -23.03 19.27 -12.84
N GLU A 53 -24.10 20.05 -13.01
CA GLU A 53 -24.13 21.08 -14.07
C GLU A 53 -23.05 22.15 -13.86
N THR A 54 -22.85 22.55 -12.59
CA THR A 54 -21.86 23.56 -12.20
C THR A 54 -21.00 23.11 -11.03
N VAL A 55 -19.76 23.61 -10.99
CA VAL A 55 -18.85 23.45 -9.85
C VAL A 55 -18.33 24.82 -9.42
N GLY A 56 -18.26 25.05 -8.11
CA GLY A 56 -17.57 26.20 -7.53
C GLY A 56 -16.11 25.87 -7.26
N ALA A 57 -15.19 26.64 -7.82
CA ALA A 57 -13.76 26.54 -7.52
C ALA A 57 -13.07 27.89 -7.77
N PHE A 58 -11.92 28.15 -7.14
CA PHE A 58 -11.13 29.38 -7.36
C PHE A 58 -11.94 30.69 -7.24
N ASN A 59 -12.92 30.72 -6.31
CA ASN A 59 -13.88 31.82 -6.13
C ASN A 59 -14.75 32.14 -7.37
N LYS A 60 -14.94 31.17 -8.26
CA LYS A 60 -15.76 31.26 -9.48
C LYS A 60 -16.70 30.07 -9.59
N LYS A 61 -17.71 30.18 -10.45
CA LYS A 61 -18.56 29.06 -10.86
C LYS A 61 -18.26 28.68 -12.30
N TYR A 62 -18.10 27.39 -12.55
CA TYR A 62 -17.85 26.82 -13.87
C TYR A 62 -19.06 26.00 -14.32
N ASN A 63 -19.48 26.17 -15.57
CA ASN A 63 -20.49 25.30 -16.19
C ASN A 63 -19.76 24.17 -16.93
N LEU A 64 -19.90 22.93 -16.44
CA LEU A 64 -19.13 21.78 -16.93
C LEU A 64 -19.52 21.35 -18.36
N SER A 65 -20.73 21.70 -18.82
CA SER A 65 -21.19 21.39 -20.17
C SER A 65 -20.55 22.28 -21.25
N THR A 66 -20.13 23.49 -20.88
CA THR A 66 -19.50 24.46 -21.80
C THR A 66 -18.02 24.71 -21.52
N LEU A 67 -17.51 24.21 -20.40
CA LEU A 67 -16.12 24.42 -19.98
C LEU A 67 -15.14 23.74 -20.95
N LYS A 68 -14.22 24.53 -21.49
CA LYS A 68 -13.11 24.06 -22.32
C LYS A 68 -11.80 24.28 -21.58
N ASN A 69 -10.79 23.48 -21.89
CA ASN A 69 -9.44 23.67 -21.36
C ASN A 69 -8.81 24.92 -22.01
N PRO A 70 -8.64 26.04 -21.27
CA PRO A 70 -8.13 27.28 -21.84
C PRO A 70 -6.67 27.15 -22.31
N VAL A 71 -5.85 26.38 -21.58
CA VAL A 71 -4.45 26.15 -21.95
C VAL A 71 -4.36 25.40 -23.28
N ARG A 72 -5.22 24.40 -23.50
CA ARG A 72 -5.29 23.70 -24.78
C ARG A 72 -5.70 24.63 -25.92
N GLN A 73 -6.66 25.52 -25.69
CA GLN A 73 -7.09 26.47 -26.72
C GLN A 73 -5.95 27.41 -27.13
N GLU A 74 -5.24 27.98 -26.15
CA GLU A 74 -4.06 28.82 -26.40
C GLU A 74 -2.98 28.10 -27.22
N ILE A 75 -2.70 26.83 -26.87
CA ILE A 75 -1.73 26.00 -27.61
C ILE A 75 -2.16 25.81 -29.06
N LEU A 76 -3.43 25.43 -29.30
CA LEU A 76 -3.93 25.14 -30.64
C LEU A 76 -4.00 26.40 -31.51
N GLU A 77 -4.42 27.53 -30.92
CA GLU A 77 -4.39 28.83 -31.58
C GLU A 77 -2.97 29.22 -31.95
N ARG A 78 -2.00 29.00 -31.05
CA ARG A 78 -0.59 29.27 -31.32
C ARG A 78 -0.04 28.36 -32.41
N MET A 79 -0.33 27.05 -32.38
CA MET A 79 0.09 26.10 -33.42
C MET A 79 -0.45 26.49 -34.81
N ALA A 80 -1.70 26.98 -34.88
CA ALA A 80 -2.29 27.44 -36.13
C ALA A 80 -1.59 28.69 -36.70
N MET A 81 -1.00 29.54 -35.85
CA MET A 81 -0.26 30.74 -36.26
C MET A 81 1.22 30.45 -36.53
N ASP A 82 1.84 29.63 -35.69
CA ASP A 82 3.26 29.30 -35.66
C ASP A 82 3.44 27.95 -34.96
N ASP A 83 3.56 26.90 -35.77
CA ASP A 83 3.64 25.51 -35.32
C ASP A 83 4.77 25.29 -34.29
N GLY A 84 5.96 25.84 -34.55
CA GLY A 84 7.11 25.69 -33.66
C GLY A 84 6.91 26.34 -32.29
N ALA A 85 6.34 27.55 -32.27
CA ALA A 85 6.01 28.21 -31.00
C ALA A 85 4.83 27.53 -30.28
N GLY A 86 3.90 26.93 -31.01
CA GLY A 86 2.81 26.13 -30.45
C GLY A 86 3.32 24.86 -29.75
N TRP A 87 4.24 24.12 -30.39
CA TRP A 87 4.92 22.98 -29.77
C TRP A 87 5.70 23.36 -28.52
N LYS A 88 6.43 24.48 -28.54
CA LYS A 88 7.12 24.98 -27.36
C LYS A 88 6.14 25.24 -26.21
N MET A 89 5.00 25.87 -26.48
CA MET A 89 3.97 26.12 -25.47
C MET A 89 3.34 24.82 -24.94
N TYR A 90 3.15 23.83 -25.81
CA TYR A 90 2.70 22.49 -25.40
C TYR A 90 3.69 21.82 -24.44
N ASP A 91 4.98 21.82 -24.79
CA ASP A 91 6.04 21.22 -23.96
C ASP A 91 6.15 21.92 -22.59
N GLU A 92 6.03 23.25 -22.57
CA GLU A 92 5.99 24.04 -21.32
C GLU A 92 4.77 23.70 -20.45
N ALA A 93 3.58 23.53 -21.05
CA ALA A 93 2.38 23.14 -20.33
C ALA A 93 2.47 21.70 -19.78
N VAL A 94 3.03 20.78 -20.56
CA VAL A 94 3.29 19.39 -20.14
C VAL A 94 4.31 19.36 -18.99
N ALA A 95 5.39 20.12 -19.08
CA ALA A 95 6.40 20.20 -18.02
C ALA A 95 5.82 20.79 -16.72
N ALA A 96 5.06 21.89 -16.80
CA ALA A 96 4.39 22.46 -15.64
C ALA A 96 3.36 21.48 -15.03
N GLY A 97 2.64 20.74 -15.89
CA GLY A 97 1.70 19.70 -15.46
C GLY A 97 2.37 18.51 -14.79
N ARG A 98 3.52 18.07 -15.32
CA ARG A 98 4.38 17.05 -14.72
C ARG A 98 4.79 17.47 -13.31
N ASP A 99 5.31 18.68 -13.17
CA ASP A 99 5.84 19.19 -11.90
C ASP A 99 4.72 19.24 -10.84
N ALA A 100 3.57 19.82 -11.19
CA ALA A 100 2.40 19.83 -10.30
C ALA A 100 1.92 18.41 -9.95
N TYR A 101 1.88 17.48 -10.92
CA TYR A 101 1.50 16.08 -10.68
C TYR A 101 2.47 15.36 -9.73
N PHE A 102 3.78 15.53 -9.92
CA PHE A 102 4.79 14.89 -9.10
C PHE A 102 5.01 15.57 -7.74
N GLN A 103 4.46 16.75 -7.51
CA GLN A 103 4.42 17.37 -6.19
C GLN A 103 3.17 17.00 -5.38
N SER A 104 2.11 16.50 -6.05
CA SER A 104 0.77 16.41 -5.43
C SER A 104 0.05 15.08 -5.64
N CYS A 105 0.12 14.51 -6.84
CA CYS A 105 -0.79 13.44 -7.28
C CYS A 105 -0.13 12.05 -7.30
N PHE A 106 1.18 11.99 -7.59
CA PHE A 106 1.87 10.71 -7.85
C PHE A 106 1.91 9.77 -6.64
N TYR A 107 1.79 10.29 -5.41
CA TYR A 107 1.80 9.50 -4.19
C TYR A 107 0.71 8.41 -4.19
N CYS A 108 -0.46 8.77 -4.70
CA CYS A 108 -1.60 7.88 -4.87
C CYS A 108 -1.66 7.31 -6.30
N HIS A 109 -1.49 8.14 -7.32
CA HIS A 109 -1.72 7.73 -8.72
C HIS A 109 -0.53 7.06 -9.41
N GLY A 110 0.65 7.05 -8.78
CA GLY A 110 1.87 6.40 -9.28
C GLY A 110 2.67 7.22 -10.28
N SER A 111 3.96 6.92 -10.41
CA SER A 111 4.84 7.53 -11.42
C SER A 111 4.50 7.06 -12.85
N LEU A 112 3.83 5.92 -12.98
CA LEU A 112 3.38 5.34 -14.24
C LEU A 112 1.98 5.78 -14.66
N LEU A 113 1.25 6.55 -13.82
CA LEU A 113 -0.18 6.86 -13.97
C LEU A 113 -1.12 5.63 -13.91
N ASP A 114 -0.69 4.55 -13.27
CA ASP A 114 -1.39 3.27 -13.22
C ASP A 114 -2.30 3.09 -12.00
N GLY A 115 -2.38 4.08 -11.13
CA GLY A 115 -3.15 4.03 -9.88
C GLY A 115 -2.46 3.23 -8.77
N GLN A 116 -1.21 2.80 -8.98
CA GLN A 116 -0.42 1.99 -8.05
C GLN A 116 0.69 2.84 -7.39
N GLY A 117 0.36 4.07 -6.99
CA GLY A 117 1.28 4.87 -6.18
C GLY A 117 1.63 4.16 -4.88
N HIS A 118 2.76 4.54 -4.28
CA HIS A 118 3.27 3.88 -3.08
C HIS A 118 2.32 3.90 -1.87
N HIS A 119 1.30 4.78 -1.86
CA HIS A 119 0.24 4.76 -0.84
C HIS A 119 -1.10 4.20 -1.34
N ALA A 120 -1.20 3.74 -2.59
CA ALA A 120 -2.46 3.30 -3.19
C ALA A 120 -3.10 2.09 -2.48
N HIS A 121 -2.28 1.17 -1.97
CA HIS A 121 -2.72 -0.12 -1.44
C HIS A 121 -3.56 -0.06 -0.15
N GLY A 122 -3.53 1.06 0.59
CA GLY A 122 -4.43 1.26 1.73
C GLY A 122 -5.69 2.06 1.41
N LEU A 123 -5.89 2.44 0.14
CA LEU A 123 -7.04 3.22 -0.31
C LEU A 123 -8.12 2.33 -0.91
N ASN A 124 -9.37 2.61 -0.55
CA ASN A 124 -10.54 1.96 -1.10
C ASN A 124 -11.64 3.00 -1.35
N PRO A 125 -12.03 3.31 -2.61
CA PRO A 125 -11.52 2.71 -3.85
C PRO A 125 -10.04 3.04 -4.11
N MET A 126 -9.36 2.14 -4.82
CA MET A 126 -8.02 2.42 -5.33
C MET A 126 -8.03 3.63 -6.27
N PRO A 127 -6.94 4.41 -6.33
CA PRO A 127 -6.79 5.51 -7.28
C PRO A 127 -7.01 5.05 -8.73
N ILE A 128 -7.55 5.95 -9.56
CA ILE A 128 -7.84 5.62 -10.96
C ILE A 128 -6.55 5.29 -11.72
N ASN A 129 -6.60 4.22 -12.52
CA ASN A 129 -5.59 3.87 -13.50
C ASN A 129 -5.85 4.66 -14.80
N PHE A 130 -5.03 5.67 -15.07
CA PHE A 130 -5.16 6.52 -16.26
C PHE A 130 -4.67 5.82 -17.54
N LEU A 131 -3.93 4.72 -17.44
CA LEU A 131 -3.48 3.94 -18.59
C LEU A 131 -4.61 3.08 -19.19
N ASN A 132 -5.71 2.87 -18.48
CA ASN A 132 -6.85 2.10 -19.00
C ASN A 132 -7.45 2.79 -20.24
N PRO A 133 -7.44 2.16 -21.44
CA PRO A 133 -7.93 2.76 -22.68
C PRO A 133 -9.43 3.06 -22.67
N THR A 134 -10.21 2.42 -21.80
CA THR A 134 -11.66 2.70 -21.61
C THR A 134 -11.93 3.63 -20.44
N GLY A 135 -10.87 4.15 -19.80
CA GLY A 135 -10.91 5.08 -18.68
C GLY A 135 -11.13 6.53 -19.13
N ILE A 136 -10.07 7.34 -19.06
CA ILE A 136 -10.17 8.80 -19.25
C ILE A 136 -10.37 9.24 -20.69
N SER A 137 -10.04 8.41 -21.69
CA SER A 137 -10.30 8.69 -23.10
C SER A 137 -11.78 8.93 -23.44
N GLN A 138 -12.68 8.41 -22.60
CA GLN A 138 -14.13 8.54 -22.75
C GLN A 138 -14.70 9.78 -22.04
N LEU A 139 -13.83 10.60 -21.44
CA LEU A 139 -14.21 11.74 -20.60
C LEU A 139 -13.71 13.04 -21.22
N GLN A 140 -14.49 14.09 -21.08
CA GLN A 140 -14.08 15.45 -21.44
C GLN A 140 -13.12 16.00 -20.39
N GLU A 141 -12.27 16.95 -20.78
CA GLU A 141 -11.34 17.61 -19.84
C GLU A 141 -12.09 18.35 -18.72
N SER A 142 -13.31 18.84 -18.97
CA SER A 142 -14.16 19.45 -17.94
C SER A 142 -14.53 18.49 -16.81
N PHE A 143 -14.69 17.19 -17.10
CA PHE A 143 -14.92 16.16 -16.09
C PHE A 143 -13.70 15.98 -15.20
N LEU A 144 -12.50 15.88 -15.80
CA LEU A 144 -11.25 15.74 -15.05
C LEU A 144 -11.00 17.00 -14.20
N PHE A 145 -11.24 18.19 -14.76
CA PHE A 145 -11.17 19.45 -14.02
C PHE A 145 -12.05 19.40 -12.77
N TRP A 146 -13.32 19.01 -12.93
CA TRP A 146 -14.24 18.85 -11.80
C TRP A 146 -13.72 17.87 -10.74
N ARG A 147 -13.28 16.67 -11.15
CA ARG A 147 -12.76 15.68 -10.19
C ARG A 147 -11.53 16.19 -9.43
N ILE A 148 -10.63 16.90 -10.11
CA ILE A 148 -9.42 17.46 -9.47
C ILE A 148 -9.78 18.60 -8.52
N VAL A 149 -10.61 19.56 -8.93
CA VAL A 149 -10.91 20.73 -8.08
C VAL A 149 -11.78 20.37 -6.89
N ALA A 150 -12.76 19.48 -7.06
CA ALA A 150 -13.72 19.12 -6.01
C ALA A 150 -13.21 17.99 -5.10
N GLY A 151 -12.40 17.06 -5.63
CA GLY A 151 -11.96 15.88 -4.88
C GLY A 151 -13.15 15.01 -4.46
N ASP A 152 -13.15 14.57 -3.21
CA ASP A 152 -14.26 13.81 -2.60
C ASP A 152 -15.43 14.70 -2.12
N HIS A 153 -15.20 16.01 -2.00
CA HIS A 153 -16.21 16.93 -1.50
C HIS A 153 -17.15 17.41 -2.62
N GLY A 154 -18.45 17.53 -2.30
CA GLY A 154 -19.45 18.08 -3.23
C GLY A 154 -19.85 17.14 -4.36
N LEU A 155 -19.58 15.83 -4.22
CA LEU A 155 -20.12 14.81 -5.11
C LEU A 155 -21.66 14.75 -4.99
N PRO A 156 -22.41 14.59 -6.12
CA PRO A 156 -23.85 14.36 -6.06
C PRO A 156 -24.20 13.11 -5.26
N THR A 157 -25.35 13.09 -4.59
CA THR A 157 -25.80 11.95 -3.77
C THR A 157 -25.83 10.64 -4.56
N GLU A 158 -26.12 10.70 -5.86
CA GLU A 158 -26.13 9.54 -6.77
C GLU A 158 -24.74 8.95 -7.03
N SER A 159 -23.69 9.69 -6.68
CA SER A 159 -22.31 9.23 -6.74
C SER A 159 -21.92 8.43 -5.50
N ALA A 160 -22.68 8.50 -4.40
CA ALA A 160 -22.42 7.69 -3.22
C ALA A 160 -22.54 6.19 -3.57
N PRO A 161 -21.64 5.32 -3.05
CA PRO A 161 -20.54 5.60 -2.13
C PRO A 161 -19.18 5.75 -2.85
N TRP A 162 -19.03 6.75 -3.75
CA TRP A 162 -17.69 7.20 -4.16
C TRP A 162 -17.08 8.02 -3.02
N GLU A 163 -16.52 7.34 -2.02
CA GLU A 163 -15.74 7.93 -0.93
C GLU A 163 -14.26 7.91 -1.32
N SER A 164 -13.90 8.74 -2.30
CA SER A 164 -12.53 8.82 -2.78
C SER A 164 -11.63 9.49 -1.75
N THR A 165 -10.34 9.17 -1.75
CA THR A 165 -9.37 9.88 -0.92
C THR A 165 -8.77 11.11 -1.62
N MET A 166 -9.36 11.51 -2.76
CA MET A 166 -8.86 12.61 -3.58
C MET A 166 -9.10 13.96 -2.90
N PRO A 167 -8.05 14.74 -2.59
CA PRO A 167 -8.20 16.07 -2.00
C PRO A 167 -8.90 17.05 -2.95
N ALA A 168 -9.51 18.09 -2.39
CA ALA A 168 -10.05 19.21 -3.17
C ALA A 168 -8.92 20.15 -3.61
N TRP A 169 -8.24 19.83 -4.71
CA TRP A 169 -6.98 20.48 -5.11
C TRP A 169 -7.07 21.98 -5.37
N HIS A 170 -8.27 22.55 -5.56
CA HIS A 170 -8.43 23.99 -5.71
C HIS A 170 -8.04 24.81 -4.46
N GLU A 171 -7.90 24.18 -3.29
CA GLU A 171 -7.40 24.82 -2.07
C GLU A 171 -5.87 25.00 -2.10
N ILE A 172 -5.18 24.32 -3.02
CA ILE A 172 -3.73 24.08 -2.99
C ILE A 172 -3.08 24.51 -4.30
N LEU A 173 -3.63 24.05 -5.43
CA LEU A 173 -3.11 24.31 -6.77
C LEU A 173 -3.74 25.58 -7.35
N LYS A 174 -3.05 26.18 -8.31
CA LYS A 174 -3.63 27.27 -9.12
C LYS A 174 -4.48 26.68 -10.24
N GLU A 175 -5.46 27.46 -10.72
CA GLU A 175 -6.33 27.07 -11.83
C GLU A 175 -5.55 26.61 -13.07
N LYS A 176 -4.49 27.34 -13.45
CA LYS A 176 -3.64 26.99 -14.60
C LYS A 176 -2.90 25.65 -14.39
N ASP A 177 -2.46 25.37 -13.17
CA ASP A 177 -1.74 24.13 -12.84
C ASP A 177 -2.68 22.92 -12.97
N VAL A 178 -3.95 23.05 -12.58
CA VAL A 178 -4.97 21.99 -12.79
C VAL A 178 -5.12 21.68 -14.28
N TRP A 179 -5.20 22.70 -15.14
CA TRP A 179 -5.29 22.49 -16.60
C TRP A 179 -4.01 21.88 -17.19
N ASN A 180 -2.84 22.31 -16.71
CA ASN A 180 -1.55 21.74 -17.11
C ASN A 180 -1.45 20.26 -16.70
N VAL A 181 -1.89 19.89 -15.49
CA VAL A 181 -1.96 18.49 -15.03
C VAL A 181 -2.84 17.65 -15.94
N ILE A 182 -4.00 18.17 -16.38
CA ILE A 182 -4.87 17.45 -17.32
C ILE A 182 -4.16 17.22 -18.66
N ILE A 183 -3.47 18.24 -19.19
CA ILE A 183 -2.67 18.10 -20.41
C ILE A 183 -1.58 17.03 -20.23
N PHE A 184 -0.84 17.09 -19.12
CA PHE A 184 0.19 16.12 -18.77
C PHE A 184 -0.35 14.69 -18.64
N ILE A 185 -1.49 14.48 -17.99
CA ILE A 185 -2.08 13.14 -17.84
C ILE A 185 -2.39 12.52 -19.20
N PHE A 186 -3.01 13.26 -20.12
CA PHE A 186 -3.30 12.78 -21.47
C PHE A 186 -2.03 12.55 -22.30
N ASP A 187 -1.09 13.50 -22.24
CA ASP A 187 0.21 13.40 -22.89
C ASP A 187 0.98 12.15 -22.41
N TYR A 188 1.16 11.99 -21.11
CA TYR A 188 1.99 10.95 -20.49
C TYR A 188 1.37 9.55 -20.62
N SER A 189 0.05 9.45 -20.54
CA SER A 189 -0.70 8.19 -20.76
C SER A 189 -0.85 7.80 -22.23
N GLY A 190 -0.56 8.72 -23.17
CA GLY A 190 -0.75 8.49 -24.59
C GLY A 190 -2.21 8.42 -25.01
N GLN A 191 -3.11 9.11 -24.29
CA GLN A 191 -4.55 9.15 -24.55
C GLN A 191 -5.00 10.53 -25.04
N VAL A 192 -6.21 10.59 -25.59
CA VAL A 192 -6.86 11.84 -26.06
C VAL A 192 -8.19 11.97 -25.33
N PRO A 193 -8.54 13.16 -24.79
CA PRO A 193 -9.84 13.37 -24.17
C PRO A 193 -10.98 13.23 -25.18
N GLN A 194 -12.18 12.99 -24.67
CA GLN A 194 -13.38 13.15 -25.49
C GLN A 194 -13.53 14.63 -25.88
N ILE A 195 -13.51 14.92 -27.18
CA ILE A 195 -13.68 16.27 -27.72
C ILE A 195 -14.85 16.24 -28.73
N PRO A 196 -15.95 16.98 -28.48
CA PRO A 196 -17.09 17.01 -29.41
C PRO A 196 -16.79 17.64 -30.78
N ASP A 197 -15.86 18.59 -30.82
CA ASP A 197 -15.42 19.24 -32.05
C ASP A 197 -14.47 18.32 -32.83
N LEU A 198 -14.90 17.87 -34.01
CA LEU A 198 -14.17 16.89 -34.81
C LEU A 198 -12.83 17.42 -35.34
N GLU A 199 -12.74 18.70 -35.67
CA GLU A 199 -11.50 19.28 -36.20
C GLU A 199 -10.47 19.43 -35.09
N VAL A 200 -10.90 19.89 -33.92
CA VAL A 200 -10.04 19.93 -32.72
C VAL A 200 -9.60 18.52 -32.33
N PHE A 201 -10.51 17.54 -32.36
CA PHE A 201 -10.20 16.15 -32.05
C PHE A 201 -9.12 15.57 -32.98
N LYS A 202 -9.19 15.84 -34.28
CA LYS A 202 -8.17 15.40 -35.26
C LYS A 202 -6.80 16.01 -34.95
N VAL A 203 -6.74 17.30 -34.67
CA VAL A 203 -5.47 17.99 -34.36
C VAL A 203 -4.85 17.41 -33.08
N VAL A 204 -5.64 17.27 -32.01
CA VAL A 204 -5.16 16.70 -30.74
C VAL A 204 -4.72 15.24 -30.91
N THR A 205 -5.41 14.47 -31.75
CA THR A 205 -4.99 13.10 -32.08
C THR A 205 -3.65 13.07 -32.81
N SER A 206 -3.43 14.00 -33.75
CA SER A 206 -2.15 14.16 -34.46
C SER A 206 -1.01 14.50 -33.50
N ILE A 207 -1.23 15.40 -32.54
CA ILE A 207 -0.25 15.73 -31.48
C ILE A 207 0.14 14.46 -30.72
N LYS A 208 -0.86 13.69 -30.26
CA LYS A 208 -0.63 12.42 -29.54
C LYS A 208 0.17 11.42 -30.39
N ASP A 209 -0.18 11.25 -31.67
CA ASP A 209 0.54 10.34 -32.56
C ASP A 209 2.01 10.77 -32.77
N GLU A 210 2.27 12.06 -32.94
CA GLU A 210 3.63 12.60 -33.07
C GLU A 210 4.44 12.42 -31.77
N VAL A 211 3.85 12.71 -30.60
CA VAL A 211 4.48 12.49 -29.30
C VAL A 211 4.83 11.02 -29.10
N LEU A 212 3.90 10.10 -29.39
CA LEU A 212 4.15 8.66 -29.25
C LEU A 212 5.23 8.17 -30.22
N ALA A 213 5.26 8.69 -31.45
CA ALA A 213 6.30 8.38 -32.42
C ALA A 213 7.68 8.85 -31.93
N LYS A 214 7.79 10.08 -31.40
CA LYS A 214 9.02 10.62 -30.79
C LYS A 214 9.48 9.75 -29.61
N ARG A 215 8.56 9.34 -28.73
CA ARG A 215 8.86 8.53 -27.53
C ARG A 215 9.26 7.09 -27.83
N LYS A 216 8.75 6.47 -28.91
CA LYS A 216 9.11 5.09 -29.26
C LYS A 216 10.61 4.93 -29.53
N GLY A 217 11.25 5.97 -30.06
CA GLY A 217 12.69 5.98 -30.37
C GLY A 217 13.58 6.55 -29.28
N ILE A 218 13.01 7.13 -28.21
CA ILE A 218 13.79 7.84 -27.18
C ILE A 218 14.63 6.87 -26.35
N LYS A 219 15.91 7.21 -26.18
CA LYS A 219 16.92 6.42 -25.46
C LYS A 219 17.89 7.35 -24.73
N GLY A 220 18.71 6.81 -23.83
CA GLY A 220 19.79 7.55 -23.18
C GLY A 220 19.31 8.77 -22.40
N LYS A 221 20.07 9.86 -22.45
CA LYS A 221 19.83 11.08 -21.65
C LYS A 221 18.45 11.70 -21.88
N ALA A 222 17.94 11.64 -23.12
CA ALA A 222 16.61 12.14 -23.43
C ALA A 222 15.50 11.31 -22.73
N LEU A 223 15.68 9.99 -22.64
CA LEU A 223 14.76 9.13 -21.89
C LEU A 223 14.87 9.37 -20.38
N TYR A 224 16.08 9.57 -19.86
CA TYR A 224 16.31 9.92 -18.46
C TYR A 224 15.58 11.21 -18.08
N LYS A 225 15.73 12.27 -18.90
CA LYS A 225 15.02 13.54 -18.72
C LYS A 225 13.51 13.39 -18.69
N LEU A 226 12.98 12.51 -19.57
CA LEU A 226 11.54 12.28 -19.67
C LEU A 226 10.95 11.54 -18.45
N ARG A 227 11.69 10.59 -17.84
CA ARG A 227 11.12 9.63 -16.88
C ARG A 227 11.77 9.62 -15.50
N CYS A 228 13.04 9.98 -15.40
CA CYS A 228 13.87 9.76 -14.20
C CYS A 228 14.22 11.08 -13.48
N GLU A 229 14.49 12.14 -14.25
CA GLU A 229 14.94 13.46 -13.74
C GLU A 229 14.01 14.07 -12.69
N VAL A 230 12.69 13.85 -12.80
CA VAL A 230 11.70 14.40 -11.86
C VAL A 230 11.94 13.95 -10.40
N CYS A 231 12.53 12.76 -10.22
CA CYS A 231 12.93 12.25 -8.90
C CYS A 231 14.45 12.32 -8.70
N HIS A 232 15.24 11.91 -9.68
CA HIS A 232 16.69 11.76 -9.53
C HIS A 232 17.50 13.02 -9.86
N GLY A 233 16.86 14.10 -10.31
CA GLY A 233 17.52 15.36 -10.65
C GLY A 233 18.23 15.31 -12.01
N GLU A 234 18.54 16.49 -12.55
CA GLU A 234 19.22 16.62 -13.85
C GLU A 234 20.64 16.03 -13.81
N GLN A 235 21.29 16.15 -12.65
CA GLN A 235 22.67 15.74 -12.40
C GLN A 235 22.76 14.37 -11.69
N GLY A 236 21.63 13.66 -11.53
CA GLY A 236 21.60 12.36 -10.88
C GLY A 236 21.79 12.40 -9.35
N MET A 237 21.65 13.56 -8.71
CA MET A 237 21.92 13.76 -7.28
C MET A 237 20.77 13.36 -6.36
N GLY A 238 19.66 12.87 -6.91
CA GLY A 238 18.49 12.51 -6.10
C GLY A 238 17.69 13.72 -5.59
N ASP A 239 17.85 14.88 -6.24
CA ASP A 239 17.33 16.19 -5.85
C ASP A 239 16.25 16.72 -6.82
N GLY A 240 15.57 15.82 -7.54
CA GLY A 240 14.48 16.20 -8.42
C GLY A 240 13.32 16.84 -7.66
N ILE A 241 12.43 17.54 -8.38
CA ILE A 241 11.30 18.27 -7.77
C ILE A 241 10.35 17.41 -6.90
N ALA A 242 10.36 16.10 -7.11
CA ALA A 242 9.58 15.15 -6.32
C ALA A 242 10.33 14.60 -5.10
N ALA A 243 11.64 14.81 -4.99
CA ALA A 243 12.51 14.13 -4.02
C ALA A 243 12.29 14.56 -2.57
N GLU A 244 12.00 15.84 -2.33
CA GLU A 244 11.94 16.44 -0.99
C GLU A 244 10.92 15.75 -0.07
N LEU A 245 9.83 15.25 -0.63
CA LEU A 245 8.70 14.66 0.10
C LEU A 245 8.67 13.13 0.00
N MET A 246 9.80 12.50 -0.36
CA MET A 246 9.91 11.04 -0.46
C MET A 246 10.76 10.47 0.67
N TYR A 247 10.25 9.40 1.28
CA TYR A 247 11.04 8.54 2.14
C TYR A 247 10.96 7.08 1.67
N PRO A 248 12.11 6.43 1.39
CA PRO A 248 13.45 7.01 1.34
C PRO A 248 13.61 7.99 0.17
N LYS A 249 14.58 8.90 0.28
CA LYS A 249 14.95 9.79 -0.83
C LYS A 249 15.42 9.01 -2.06
N PRO A 250 15.23 9.55 -3.28
CA PRO A 250 15.80 8.99 -4.50
C PRO A 250 17.32 8.79 -4.38
N ARG A 251 17.85 7.79 -5.09
CA ARG A 251 19.28 7.49 -5.07
C ARG A 251 20.05 8.62 -5.75
N ASP A 252 21.07 9.13 -5.07
CA ASP A 252 22.18 9.88 -5.66
C ASP A 252 23.13 8.90 -6.37
N PHE A 253 23.35 9.13 -7.66
CA PHE A 253 24.19 8.33 -8.54
C PHE A 253 25.65 8.81 -8.60
N THR A 254 25.97 10.00 -8.08
CA THR A 254 27.27 10.66 -8.25
C THR A 254 28.42 9.92 -7.57
N LEU A 255 28.16 9.23 -6.45
CA LEU A 255 29.17 8.46 -5.73
C LEU A 255 29.30 7.00 -6.20
N ALA A 256 28.55 6.59 -7.22
CA ALA A 256 28.52 5.20 -7.69
C ALA A 256 28.14 4.14 -6.63
N LEU A 257 27.57 4.56 -5.48
CA LEU A 257 27.18 3.69 -4.37
C LEU A 257 25.74 3.18 -4.54
N PHE A 258 25.60 1.92 -4.93
CA PHE A 258 24.30 1.28 -5.16
C PHE A 258 23.95 0.24 -4.09
N LYS A 259 22.81 0.46 -3.41
CA LYS A 259 22.31 -0.38 -2.32
C LYS A 259 22.01 -1.83 -2.72
N TYR A 260 21.53 -2.06 -3.95
CA TYR A 260 21.07 -3.37 -4.40
C TYR A 260 21.94 -3.86 -5.54
N LYS A 261 22.98 -4.62 -5.18
CA LYS A 261 23.89 -5.24 -6.13
C LYS A 261 24.14 -6.70 -5.80
N THR A 262 24.61 -7.44 -6.80
CA THR A 262 25.01 -8.84 -6.65
C THR A 262 26.50 -9.06 -6.90
N SER A 263 27.24 -8.02 -7.31
CA SER A 263 28.70 -8.07 -7.40
C SER A 263 29.36 -8.17 -6.02
N PRO A 264 30.53 -8.82 -5.91
CA PRO A 264 31.25 -8.97 -4.63
C PRO A 264 31.74 -7.65 -4.04
N GLY A 265 31.94 -7.64 -2.71
CA GLY A 265 32.69 -6.61 -1.99
C GLY A 265 32.43 -5.17 -2.45
N THR A 266 33.51 -4.44 -2.74
CA THR A 266 33.50 -3.04 -3.18
C THR A 266 33.34 -2.85 -4.68
N ASP A 267 33.16 -3.92 -5.47
CA ASP A 267 32.98 -3.81 -6.92
C ASP A 267 31.73 -2.97 -7.24
N PRO A 268 31.67 -2.22 -8.34
CA PRO A 268 30.43 -1.55 -8.70
C PRO A 268 29.31 -2.57 -9.02
N PRO A 269 28.02 -2.16 -8.97
CA PRO A 269 26.91 -3.00 -9.42
C PRO A 269 27.10 -3.48 -10.86
N LYS A 270 26.60 -4.68 -11.16
CA LYS A 270 26.55 -5.15 -12.54
C LYS A 270 25.50 -4.37 -13.32
N ASP A 271 25.66 -4.29 -14.64
CA ASP A 271 24.66 -3.71 -15.53
C ASP A 271 23.29 -4.39 -15.37
N ASP A 272 23.29 -5.70 -15.13
CA ASP A 272 22.05 -6.46 -14.87
C ASP A 272 21.41 -6.15 -13.51
N ASP A 273 22.18 -5.70 -12.50
CA ASP A 273 21.63 -5.23 -11.22
C ASP A 273 20.88 -3.90 -11.42
N LEU A 274 21.49 -2.96 -12.15
CA LEU A 274 20.87 -1.68 -12.53
C LEU A 274 19.64 -1.91 -13.41
N PHE A 275 19.76 -2.76 -14.43
CA PHE A 275 18.67 -3.14 -15.32
C PHE A 275 17.49 -3.73 -14.53
N SER A 276 17.75 -4.67 -13.62
CA SER A 276 16.70 -5.34 -12.84
C SER A 276 16.02 -4.35 -11.89
N THR A 277 16.78 -3.45 -11.26
CA THR A 277 16.26 -2.40 -10.38
C THR A 277 15.30 -1.48 -11.14
N ILE A 278 15.65 -1.01 -12.34
CA ILE A 278 14.77 -0.15 -13.15
C ILE A 278 13.56 -0.94 -13.65
N LYS A 279 13.76 -2.18 -14.11
CA LYS A 279 12.72 -3.00 -14.69
C LYS A 279 11.62 -3.37 -13.69
N TYR A 280 12.00 -3.79 -12.49
CA TYR A 280 11.10 -4.33 -11.48
C TYR A 280 10.76 -3.35 -10.36
N GLY A 281 11.51 -2.26 -10.24
CA GLY A 281 11.33 -1.28 -9.18
C GLY A 281 11.70 -1.81 -7.80
N LEU A 282 11.38 -1.01 -6.78
CA LEU A 282 11.69 -1.28 -5.39
C LEU A 282 10.40 -1.18 -4.55
N PRO A 283 9.81 -2.30 -4.10
CA PRO A 283 8.62 -2.30 -3.26
C PRO A 283 8.77 -1.42 -2.01
N GLY A 284 7.68 -0.74 -1.64
CA GLY A 284 7.69 0.21 -0.52
C GLY A 284 8.58 1.44 -0.75
N THR A 285 8.73 1.89 -2.00
CA THR A 285 9.29 3.21 -2.38
C THR A 285 8.53 3.79 -3.57
N ALA A 286 8.86 5.04 -3.93
CA ALA A 286 8.38 5.68 -5.16
C ALA A 286 9.01 5.12 -6.46
N MET A 287 10.00 4.23 -6.37
CA MET A 287 10.69 3.66 -7.54
C MET A 287 9.90 2.49 -8.14
N SER A 288 8.91 2.81 -8.97
CA SER A 288 8.08 1.83 -9.69
C SER A 288 8.87 0.99 -10.70
N GLY A 289 8.32 -0.17 -11.08
CA GLY A 289 8.92 -1.04 -12.10
C GLY A 289 8.53 -0.62 -13.53
N TRP A 290 9.51 -0.22 -14.33
CA TRP A 290 9.26 0.38 -15.65
C TRP A 290 9.07 -0.64 -16.80
N GLY A 291 9.39 -1.92 -16.56
CA GLY A 291 9.41 -2.96 -17.59
C GLY A 291 8.64 -4.23 -17.23
N ILE A 292 7.64 -4.13 -16.35
CA ILE A 292 6.80 -5.26 -15.92
C ILE A 292 5.73 -5.55 -16.98
N ASN A 293 5.69 -6.79 -17.49
CA ASN A 293 4.73 -7.20 -18.52
C ASN A 293 3.28 -6.91 -18.08
N GLY A 294 2.50 -6.23 -18.94
CA GLY A 294 1.13 -5.79 -18.65
C GLY A 294 1.01 -4.35 -18.12
N GLN A 295 2.12 -3.74 -17.69
CA GLN A 295 2.22 -2.34 -17.22
C GLN A 295 3.46 -1.60 -17.77
N ALA A 296 4.27 -2.24 -18.62
CA ALA A 296 5.55 -1.72 -19.07
C ALA A 296 5.40 -0.45 -19.92
N LEU A 297 5.93 0.68 -19.41
CA LEU A 297 6.09 1.90 -20.18
C LEU A 297 7.38 1.91 -21.00
N LEU A 298 8.39 1.12 -20.62
CA LEU A 298 9.70 1.07 -21.28
C LEU A 298 10.03 -0.34 -21.79
N SER A 299 10.62 -0.41 -22.99
CA SER A 299 11.19 -1.66 -23.52
C SER A 299 12.50 -2.02 -22.81
N ASN A 300 12.91 -3.30 -22.88
CA ASN A 300 14.23 -3.71 -22.37
C ASN A 300 15.38 -2.91 -23.01
N GLU A 301 15.26 -2.54 -24.29
CA GLU A 301 16.27 -1.74 -24.99
C GLU A 301 16.35 -0.32 -24.42
N GLN A 302 15.20 0.30 -24.15
CA GLN A 302 15.12 1.61 -23.50
C GLN A 302 15.72 1.58 -22.10
N ILE A 303 15.39 0.56 -21.30
CA ILE A 303 15.98 0.40 -19.95
C ILE A 303 17.49 0.23 -20.04
N ARG A 304 18.00 -0.62 -20.95
CA ARG A 304 19.45 -0.78 -21.14
C ARG A 304 20.13 0.52 -21.56
N SER A 305 19.45 1.38 -22.33
CA SER A 305 20.00 2.68 -22.73
C SER A 305 20.17 3.68 -21.57
N LEU A 306 19.50 3.46 -20.43
CA LEU A 306 19.64 4.30 -19.23
C LEU A 306 20.89 3.96 -18.41
N ILE A 307 21.40 2.73 -18.51
CA ILE A 307 22.55 2.27 -17.73
C ILE A 307 23.79 3.16 -17.94
N PRO A 308 24.25 3.45 -19.18
CA PRO A 308 25.39 4.34 -19.37
C PRO A 308 25.12 5.78 -18.90
N VAL A 309 23.86 6.24 -18.92
CA VAL A 309 23.51 7.57 -18.38
C VAL A 309 23.69 7.59 -16.87
N ILE A 310 23.20 6.57 -16.17
CA ILE A 310 23.36 6.44 -14.71
C ILE A 310 24.84 6.37 -14.34
N LYS A 311 25.64 5.58 -15.07
CA LYS A 311 27.09 5.51 -14.86
C LYS A 311 27.79 6.85 -15.13
N SER A 312 27.31 7.65 -16.08
CA SER A 312 27.94 8.94 -16.42
C SER A 312 27.80 10.03 -15.36
N PHE A 313 26.93 9.83 -14.35
CA PHE A 313 26.83 10.79 -13.23
C PHE A 313 27.96 10.63 -12.21
N ASP A 314 28.67 9.50 -12.25
CA ASP A 314 29.77 9.16 -11.35
C ASP A 314 30.91 10.17 -11.44
N ILE A 315 31.19 10.85 -10.32
CA ILE A 315 32.31 11.79 -10.16
C ILE A 315 33.53 11.12 -9.54
N THR A 316 33.43 9.85 -9.16
CA THR A 316 34.48 9.10 -8.46
C THR A 316 35.34 8.25 -9.40
N ALA A 317 35.06 8.31 -10.71
CA ALA A 317 35.67 7.47 -11.74
C ALA A 317 35.54 5.96 -11.47
N THR A 318 34.56 5.55 -10.65
CA THR A 318 34.23 4.16 -10.36
C THR A 318 33.80 3.37 -11.59
N TRP A 319 33.42 3.97 -12.72
CA TRP A 319 33.21 3.21 -13.96
C TRP A 319 34.20 3.48 -15.08
N ALA A 320 35.18 4.36 -14.88
CA ALA A 320 36.18 4.62 -15.89
C ALA A 320 37.11 3.39 -16.08
N PRO A 321 37.58 3.11 -17.30
CA PRO A 321 38.74 2.23 -17.52
C PRO A 321 39.95 2.68 -16.70
N GLU A 322 40.77 1.74 -16.25
CA GLU A 322 41.97 2.04 -15.46
C GLU A 322 43.00 2.87 -16.24
N ASP A 323 42.99 2.75 -17.57
CA ASP A 323 43.83 3.48 -18.51
C ASP A 323 43.16 4.72 -19.11
N ALA A 324 42.07 5.21 -18.50
CA ALA A 324 41.39 6.42 -18.94
C ALA A 324 42.29 7.66 -18.86
N GLU A 325 42.41 8.36 -19.99
CA GLU A 325 43.15 9.63 -20.11
C GLU A 325 42.40 10.78 -19.41
N GLU A 326 43.11 11.81 -18.94
CA GLU A 326 42.53 12.96 -18.23
C GLU A 326 41.49 13.71 -19.08
N GLU A 327 41.69 13.80 -20.41
CA GLU A 327 40.76 14.44 -21.34
C GLU A 327 39.45 13.64 -21.53
N ALA A 328 39.37 12.43 -20.99
CA ALA A 328 38.14 11.66 -20.94
C ALA A 328 37.18 12.12 -19.83
N PHE A 329 37.61 13.03 -18.96
CA PHE A 329 36.82 13.55 -17.84
C PHE A 329 36.40 15.01 -18.08
N ASP A 330 35.23 15.39 -17.56
CA ASP A 330 34.81 16.79 -17.53
C ASP A 330 35.34 17.54 -16.30
N GLU A 331 35.00 18.82 -16.17
CA GLU A 331 35.44 19.69 -15.06
C GLU A 331 34.96 19.20 -13.68
N ASP A 332 33.86 18.42 -13.64
CA ASP A 332 33.29 17.85 -12.43
C ASP A 332 33.86 16.45 -12.11
N GLY A 333 34.81 15.95 -12.92
CA GLY A 333 35.44 14.65 -12.75
C GLY A 333 34.62 13.48 -13.30
N ARG A 334 33.62 13.74 -14.15
CA ARG A 334 32.78 12.68 -14.73
C ARG A 334 33.37 12.12 -16.00
N TYR A 335 33.29 10.80 -16.15
CA TYR A 335 33.74 10.13 -17.35
C TYR A 335 32.79 10.37 -18.54
N THR A 336 33.32 10.92 -19.63
CA THR A 336 32.53 11.39 -20.79
C THR A 336 32.47 10.42 -21.96
N ARG A 337 33.31 9.37 -21.95
CA ARG A 337 33.30 8.32 -22.99
C ARG A 337 32.27 7.22 -22.66
N ALA A 338 32.10 6.27 -23.59
CA ALA A 338 31.04 5.25 -23.51
C ALA A 338 31.54 3.85 -23.13
N ASP A 339 32.85 3.66 -23.01
CA ASP A 339 33.57 2.42 -22.73
C ASP A 339 33.73 2.16 -21.23
N PHE A 340 32.66 2.35 -20.47
CA PHE A 340 32.62 2.07 -19.03
C PHE A 340 33.06 0.63 -18.71
N ARG A 341 33.80 0.45 -17.61
CA ARG A 341 34.11 -0.89 -17.09
C ARG A 341 32.83 -1.64 -16.70
N VAL A 342 32.85 -2.96 -16.88
CA VAL A 342 31.72 -3.84 -16.63
C VAL A 342 32.11 -4.93 -15.64
N THR A 343 31.41 -4.96 -14.50
CA THR A 343 31.54 -6.05 -13.53
C THR A 343 30.75 -7.26 -13.99
N THR A 344 31.36 -8.44 -13.95
CA THR A 344 30.74 -9.70 -14.38
C THR A 344 30.68 -10.76 -13.27
N SER A 345 31.42 -10.56 -12.18
CA SER A 345 31.46 -11.44 -11.02
C SER A 345 30.18 -11.37 -10.19
N ASP A 346 29.82 -12.49 -9.57
CA ASP A 346 28.74 -12.60 -8.60
C ASP A 346 29.31 -12.89 -7.21
N GLU A 347 28.67 -12.33 -6.19
CA GLU A 347 28.92 -12.71 -4.81
C GLU A 347 28.66 -14.22 -4.64
N PRO A 348 29.66 -14.98 -4.15
CA PRO A 348 29.57 -16.42 -4.01
C PRO A 348 28.40 -16.83 -3.11
N VAL A 349 27.54 -17.72 -3.62
CA VAL A 349 26.43 -18.33 -2.87
C VAL A 349 26.67 -19.82 -2.60
N ALA A 350 27.92 -20.28 -2.75
CA ALA A 350 28.30 -21.64 -2.39
C ALA A 350 28.18 -21.84 -0.87
N GLY A 351 27.93 -23.10 -0.47
CA GLY A 351 27.73 -23.42 0.95
C GLY A 351 26.35 -23.03 1.50
N GLN A 352 25.37 -22.74 0.64
CA GLN A 352 23.99 -22.47 1.08
C GLN A 352 23.46 -23.57 1.99
N ILE A 353 23.01 -23.16 3.18
CA ILE A 353 22.35 -24.03 4.15
C ILE A 353 20.86 -24.04 3.86
N ALA A 354 20.27 -25.23 3.76
CA ALA A 354 18.84 -25.39 3.53
C ALA A 354 18.02 -24.80 4.68
N TYR A 355 16.91 -24.16 4.34
CA TYR A 355 15.97 -23.63 5.32
C TYR A 355 15.40 -24.76 6.19
N SER A 356 15.57 -24.63 7.50
CA SER A 356 15.09 -25.60 8.50
C SER A 356 14.93 -24.92 9.86
N PRO A 357 14.06 -25.43 10.76
CA PRO A 357 13.94 -24.90 12.12
C PRO A 357 15.27 -24.86 12.88
N GLU A 358 16.14 -25.86 12.69
CA GLU A 358 17.47 -25.88 13.30
C GLU A 358 18.34 -24.72 12.81
N SER A 359 18.36 -24.47 11.49
CA SER A 359 19.10 -23.34 10.93
C SER A 359 18.52 -21.99 11.35
N VAL A 360 17.21 -21.89 11.57
CA VAL A 360 16.56 -20.66 12.04
C VAL A 360 17.00 -20.38 13.48
N GLU A 361 17.05 -21.39 14.34
CA GLU A 361 17.50 -21.21 15.73
C GLU A 361 18.99 -20.80 15.81
N LYS A 362 19.87 -21.49 15.09
CA LYS A 362 21.28 -21.08 14.98
C LYS A 362 21.42 -19.66 14.43
N GLY A 363 20.55 -19.29 13.50
CA GLY A 363 20.53 -17.96 12.90
C GLY A 363 20.08 -16.88 13.87
N ARG A 364 19.14 -17.20 14.76
CA ARG A 364 18.69 -16.32 15.85
C ARG A 364 19.82 -16.06 16.83
N GLU A 365 20.56 -17.10 17.24
CA GLU A 365 21.73 -16.96 18.11
C GLU A 365 22.84 -16.12 17.46
N ALA A 366 23.12 -16.37 16.17
CA ALA A 366 24.13 -15.62 15.43
C ALA A 366 23.71 -14.17 15.07
N PHE A 367 22.45 -13.77 15.33
CA PHE A 367 21.93 -12.44 15.01
C PHE A 367 22.35 -11.34 16.00
N GLU A 368 22.96 -11.69 17.14
CA GLU A 368 23.37 -10.75 18.19
C GLU A 368 24.07 -9.47 17.65
N PRO A 369 25.02 -9.54 16.69
CA PRO A 369 25.69 -8.33 16.17
C PRO A 369 24.76 -7.40 15.37
N CYS A 370 23.58 -7.86 14.97
CA CYS A 370 22.60 -7.13 14.18
C CYS A 370 21.57 -6.39 15.05
N GLU A 371 21.45 -6.76 16.34
CA GLU A 371 20.38 -6.29 17.23
C GLU A 371 20.46 -4.79 17.53
N GLU A 372 21.67 -4.20 17.56
CA GLU A 372 21.85 -2.78 17.83
C GLU A 372 21.10 -1.88 16.81
N CYS A 373 20.98 -2.34 15.57
CA CYS A 373 20.28 -1.64 14.49
C CYS A 373 18.89 -2.21 14.21
N HIS A 374 18.72 -3.53 14.27
CA HIS A 374 17.48 -4.19 13.86
C HIS A 374 16.53 -4.54 15.02
N GLY A 375 16.98 -4.44 16.26
CA GLY A 375 16.31 -4.99 17.43
C GLY A 375 16.37 -6.52 17.46
N SER A 376 16.23 -7.11 18.65
CA SER A 376 16.24 -8.56 18.87
C SER A 376 15.18 -9.31 18.05
N THR A 377 14.03 -8.66 17.81
CA THR A 377 12.91 -9.21 17.02
C THR A 377 12.91 -8.75 15.56
N GLY A 378 13.94 -8.02 15.11
CA GLY A 378 14.06 -7.56 13.72
C GLY A 378 13.06 -6.48 13.28
N ARG A 379 12.41 -5.76 14.21
CA ARG A 379 11.43 -4.70 13.88
C ARG A 379 12.06 -3.35 13.52
N GLY A 380 13.37 -3.21 13.68
CA GLY A 380 14.12 -2.00 13.36
C GLY A 380 14.08 -0.92 14.44
N ASN A 381 13.74 -1.30 15.68
CA ASN A 381 13.87 -0.44 16.85
C ASN A 381 15.34 -0.33 17.26
N THR A 382 16.02 0.65 16.67
CA THR A 382 17.43 0.95 16.91
C THR A 382 17.69 1.29 18.38
N ALA A 383 18.84 0.86 18.91
CA ALA A 383 19.26 1.20 20.27
C ALA A 383 19.31 2.74 20.49
N PRO A 384 18.96 3.25 21.68
CA PRO A 384 19.04 4.68 22.00
C PRO A 384 20.39 5.32 21.64
N GLY A 385 20.37 6.56 21.14
CA GLY A 385 21.57 7.31 20.76
C GLY A 385 22.24 6.87 19.44
N LYS A 386 21.72 5.85 18.75
CA LYS A 386 22.25 5.39 17.44
C LYS A 386 21.42 5.97 16.28
N ARG A 387 21.54 7.28 16.05
CA ARG A 387 20.96 7.94 14.87
C ARG A 387 21.69 7.51 13.60
N LEU A 388 21.15 6.52 12.91
CA LEU A 388 21.58 6.06 11.60
C LEU A 388 21.29 7.10 10.50
N GLY A 389 22.30 7.46 9.72
CA GLY A 389 22.17 8.23 8.48
C GLY A 389 22.88 7.51 7.33
N ASP A 390 22.53 7.79 6.08
CA ASP A 390 23.40 7.38 4.98
C ASP A 390 24.64 8.27 4.85
N ASP A 391 25.48 7.98 3.86
CA ASP A 391 26.74 8.71 3.60
C ASP A 391 26.51 10.19 3.21
N TRP A 392 25.25 10.60 3.02
CA TRP A 392 24.82 11.99 2.80
C TRP A 392 24.19 12.61 4.05
N ASP A 393 24.35 11.98 5.22
CA ASP A 393 23.76 12.34 6.52
C ASP A 393 22.22 12.32 6.56
N GLU A 394 21.57 11.79 5.52
CA GLU A 394 20.11 11.66 5.47
C GLU A 394 19.66 10.56 6.41
N ARG A 395 18.64 10.86 7.24
CA ARG A 395 18.11 9.92 8.23
C ARG A 395 17.68 8.62 7.56
N LEU A 396 18.15 7.49 8.10
CA LEU A 396 17.70 6.16 7.71
C LEU A 396 17.17 5.38 8.90
N TRP A 397 16.04 4.71 8.70
CA TRP A 397 15.52 3.72 9.62
C TRP A 397 15.86 2.32 9.14
N SER A 398 16.31 1.48 10.08
CA SER A 398 16.42 0.05 9.84
C SER A 398 15.08 -0.50 9.37
N ARG A 399 15.13 -1.34 8.33
CA ARG A 399 13.91 -1.95 7.80
C ARG A 399 13.34 -2.90 8.85
N ASP A 400 12.01 -2.87 8.97
CA ASP A 400 11.27 -3.88 9.72
C ASP A 400 11.30 -5.19 8.92
N LEU A 401 12.12 -6.13 9.39
CA LEU A 401 12.34 -7.42 8.75
C LEU A 401 11.09 -8.30 8.86
N THR A 402 10.15 -8.00 9.76
CA THR A 402 8.90 -8.75 9.88
C THR A 402 7.85 -8.39 8.80
N LYS A 403 8.09 -7.33 8.02
CA LYS A 403 7.18 -6.82 6.97
C LYS A 403 7.67 -7.14 5.55
N PRO A 404 7.50 -8.36 5.03
CA PRO A 404 8.03 -8.75 3.72
C PRO A 404 7.45 -7.99 2.52
N TRP A 405 6.27 -7.35 2.66
CA TRP A 405 5.72 -6.47 1.61
C TRP A 405 6.56 -5.20 1.39
N THR A 406 7.44 -4.86 2.33
CA THR A 406 8.39 -3.74 2.23
C THR A 406 9.79 -4.16 1.77
N TRP A 407 10.03 -5.47 1.59
CA TRP A 407 11.35 -5.97 1.21
C TRP A 407 11.67 -5.61 -0.24
N ARG A 408 12.90 -5.13 -0.45
CA ARG A 408 13.37 -4.60 -1.73
C ARG A 408 14.34 -5.56 -2.40
N ALA A 409 14.26 -5.64 -3.73
CA ALA A 409 15.07 -6.51 -4.57
C ALA A 409 14.99 -8.02 -4.19
N THR A 410 13.90 -8.45 -3.55
CA THR A 410 13.66 -9.85 -3.13
C THR A 410 12.65 -10.57 -4.03
N GLN A 411 12.21 -9.94 -5.12
CA GLN A 411 11.22 -10.52 -6.04
C GLN A 411 11.80 -11.78 -6.71
N ALA A 412 11.07 -12.89 -6.60
CA ALA A 412 11.48 -14.17 -7.16
C ALA A 412 10.30 -14.78 -7.96
N SER A 413 10.52 -15.03 -9.25
CA SER A 413 9.53 -15.66 -10.14
C SER A 413 9.76 -17.18 -10.17
N ALA A 414 9.34 -17.86 -9.12
CA ALA A 414 9.49 -19.31 -9.01
C ALA A 414 8.35 -19.95 -8.20
N ASN A 415 8.28 -21.29 -8.20
CA ASN A 415 7.44 -22.05 -7.27
C ASN A 415 7.87 -21.76 -5.80
N ASP A 416 7.04 -22.09 -4.82
CA ASP A 416 7.21 -21.54 -3.47
C ASP A 416 8.55 -21.90 -2.81
N GLU A 417 9.09 -23.10 -3.06
CA GLU A 417 10.40 -23.52 -2.54
C GLU A 417 11.57 -22.83 -3.24
N ALA A 418 11.62 -22.85 -4.58
CA ALA A 418 12.69 -22.14 -5.29
C ALA A 418 12.61 -20.62 -5.06
N ARG A 419 11.41 -20.08 -4.82
CA ARG A 419 11.20 -18.67 -4.44
C ARG A 419 11.81 -18.38 -3.08
N ARG A 420 11.56 -19.24 -2.09
CA ARG A 420 12.19 -19.14 -0.76
C ARG A 420 13.70 -19.12 -0.86
N ASP A 421 14.29 -20.09 -1.55
CA ASP A 421 15.74 -20.21 -1.65
C ASP A 421 16.38 -19.02 -2.37
N GLN A 422 15.71 -18.48 -3.40
CA GLN A 422 16.14 -17.25 -4.07
C GLN A 422 16.09 -16.05 -3.14
N THR A 423 15.02 -15.88 -2.36
CA THR A 423 14.91 -14.78 -1.38
C THR A 423 16.00 -14.88 -0.31
N ILE A 424 16.28 -16.08 0.21
CA ILE A 424 17.35 -16.31 1.20
C ILE A 424 18.72 -15.96 0.61
N LYS A 425 19.03 -16.38 -0.64
CA LYS A 425 20.28 -15.97 -1.32
C LYS A 425 20.42 -14.45 -1.42
N MET A 426 19.33 -13.75 -1.70
CA MET A 426 19.32 -12.30 -1.80
C MET A 426 19.55 -11.64 -0.43
N ILE A 427 18.94 -12.17 0.65
CA ILE A 427 19.21 -11.73 2.03
C ILE A 427 20.69 -11.96 2.38
N TYR A 428 21.18 -13.18 2.16
CA TYR A 428 22.58 -13.56 2.40
C TYR A 428 23.56 -12.64 1.68
N ARG A 429 23.30 -12.30 0.41
CA ARG A 429 24.17 -11.38 -0.36
C ARG A 429 24.28 -10.00 0.28
N ARG A 430 23.17 -9.44 0.76
CA ARG A 430 23.17 -8.13 1.44
C ARG A 430 23.85 -8.16 2.79
N LEU A 431 23.63 -9.23 3.55
CA LEU A 431 24.35 -9.46 4.79
C LEU A 431 25.86 -9.57 4.53
N SER A 432 26.24 -10.31 3.49
CA SER A 432 27.64 -10.55 3.17
C SER A 432 28.32 -9.27 2.71
N ILE A 433 27.83 -8.65 1.64
CA ILE A 433 28.44 -7.47 1.01
C ILE A 433 28.23 -6.18 1.83
N GLY A 434 27.21 -6.15 2.69
CA GLY A 434 26.67 -4.92 3.26
C GLY A 434 25.75 -4.20 2.29
N ILE A 435 25.29 -3.01 2.68
CA ILE A 435 24.47 -2.14 1.84
C ILE A 435 25.23 -0.82 1.64
N PRO A 436 25.96 -0.65 0.51
CA PRO A 436 26.75 0.55 0.24
C PRO A 436 25.92 1.84 0.34
N GLY A 437 26.52 2.91 0.88
CA GLY A 437 25.81 4.16 1.14
C GLY A 437 24.83 4.05 2.32
N THR A 438 25.07 3.15 3.27
CA THR A 438 24.29 3.03 4.52
C THR A 438 25.18 2.53 5.66
N PRO A 439 24.73 2.64 6.93
CA PRO A 439 25.44 2.08 8.07
C PRO A 439 25.48 0.55 8.13
N MET A 440 24.82 -0.17 7.22
CA MET A 440 24.82 -1.65 7.21
C MET A 440 26.14 -2.18 6.62
N PRO A 441 27.06 -2.71 7.45
CA PRO A 441 28.41 -3.05 7.02
C PRO A 441 28.44 -4.39 6.26
N ALA A 442 29.57 -4.67 5.63
CA ALA A 442 29.87 -6.00 5.12
C ALA A 442 30.17 -6.96 6.28
N HIS A 443 29.57 -8.14 6.26
CA HIS A 443 29.85 -9.20 7.24
C HIS A 443 30.76 -10.32 6.69
N ARG A 444 31.26 -10.15 5.46
CA ARG A 444 32.44 -10.86 4.95
C ARG A 444 33.66 -9.95 4.97
N ALA A 445 34.86 -10.52 4.89
CA ALA A 445 36.08 -9.75 4.69
C ALA A 445 36.02 -8.97 3.37
N THR A 446 36.36 -7.68 3.44
CA THR A 446 36.47 -6.76 2.30
C THR A 446 37.86 -6.79 1.66
N GLU A 447 38.88 -7.25 2.40
CA GLU A 447 40.27 -7.38 1.94
C GLU A 447 40.71 -8.83 1.95
N GLU A 448 41.56 -9.20 0.99
CA GLU A 448 42.09 -10.55 0.88
C GLU A 448 43.00 -10.89 2.08
N GLY A 449 42.81 -12.07 2.67
CA GLY A 449 43.59 -12.55 3.83
C GLY A 449 42.98 -12.20 5.20
N ASN A 450 41.98 -11.32 5.26
CA ASN A 450 41.25 -11.03 6.49
C ASN A 450 40.18 -12.10 6.77
N LYS A 451 39.86 -12.31 8.05
CA LYS A 451 38.76 -13.20 8.46
C LYS A 451 37.43 -12.49 8.29
N ASP A 452 36.40 -13.24 7.95
CA ASP A 452 35.04 -12.72 7.94
C ASP A 452 34.62 -12.26 9.36
N PRO A 453 34.00 -11.08 9.49
CA PRO A 453 33.37 -10.65 10.74
C PRO A 453 32.31 -11.63 11.25
N ILE A 454 31.53 -12.22 10.33
CA ILE A 454 30.58 -13.30 10.62
C ILE A 454 30.92 -14.49 9.73
N SER A 455 31.03 -15.67 10.32
CA SER A 455 31.41 -16.89 9.59
C SER A 455 30.45 -17.17 8.41
N LEU A 456 30.95 -17.87 7.38
CA LEU A 456 30.13 -18.25 6.22
C LEU A 456 28.87 -19.03 6.64
N GLU A 457 29.00 -19.94 7.60
CA GLU A 457 27.90 -20.76 8.12
C GLU A 457 26.86 -19.89 8.82
N ASP A 458 27.31 -19.02 9.73
CA ASP A 458 26.43 -18.12 10.48
C ASP A 458 25.72 -17.13 9.56
N ARG A 459 26.36 -16.62 8.50
CA ARG A 459 25.70 -15.76 7.51
C ARG A 459 24.52 -16.45 6.82
N TRP A 460 24.61 -17.75 6.54
CA TRP A 460 23.49 -18.52 5.99
C TRP A 460 22.40 -18.79 7.03
N HIS A 461 22.79 -19.11 8.26
CA HIS A 461 21.84 -19.28 9.36
C HIS A 461 21.06 -17.99 9.63
N ILE A 462 21.74 -16.84 9.71
CA ILE A 462 21.12 -15.52 9.84
C ILE A 462 20.17 -15.24 8.67
N ALA A 463 20.56 -15.54 7.43
CA ALA A 463 19.67 -15.34 6.28
C ALA A 463 18.39 -16.19 6.37
N ASN A 464 18.47 -17.41 6.89
CA ASN A 464 17.31 -18.26 7.18
C ASN A 464 16.46 -17.68 8.32
N TYR A 465 17.07 -17.19 9.40
CA TYR A 465 16.37 -16.53 10.50
C TYR A 465 15.63 -15.28 10.03
N VAL A 466 16.30 -14.37 9.33
CA VAL A 466 15.69 -13.16 8.75
C VAL A 466 14.55 -13.51 7.80
N TYR A 467 14.70 -14.56 6.99
CA TYR A 467 13.60 -15.05 6.16
C TYR A 467 12.39 -15.48 7.01
N SER A 468 12.62 -16.19 8.13
CA SER A 468 11.55 -16.70 9.01
C SER A 468 10.76 -15.60 9.73
N LEU A 469 11.36 -14.42 9.97
CA LEU A 469 10.68 -13.28 10.61
C LEU A 469 9.41 -12.82 9.88
N ARG A 470 9.27 -13.15 8.59
CA ARG A 470 8.04 -12.89 7.82
C ARG A 470 6.81 -13.62 8.37
N GLU A 471 7.01 -14.68 9.15
CA GLU A 471 5.96 -15.52 9.72
C GLU A 471 5.45 -14.97 11.07
N THR A 472 6.16 -14.01 11.67
CA THR A 472 5.80 -13.41 12.97
C THR A 472 4.80 -12.26 12.86
N THR A 473 4.45 -11.85 11.63
CA THR A 473 3.50 -10.77 11.35
C THR A 473 2.50 -11.22 10.30
N VAL A 474 1.22 -10.93 10.54
CA VAL A 474 0.17 -11.19 9.55
C VAL A 474 0.29 -10.20 8.40
N GLN A 475 0.31 -10.70 7.18
CA GLN A 475 0.33 -9.87 5.98
C GLN A 475 -0.96 -9.06 5.87
N PRO A 476 -0.89 -7.78 5.46
CA PRO A 476 -2.06 -7.04 5.02
C PRO A 476 -2.82 -7.79 3.92
N VAL A 477 -4.15 -7.73 3.96
CA VAL A 477 -5.02 -8.33 2.95
C VAL A 477 -6.00 -7.29 2.41
N ASP A 478 -6.24 -7.34 1.09
CA ASP A 478 -7.19 -6.45 0.43
C ASP A 478 -8.65 -6.79 0.83
N GLY A 479 -9.46 -5.77 1.14
CA GLY A 479 -10.92 -5.93 1.33
C GLY A 479 -11.35 -6.63 2.63
N SER A 480 -10.66 -6.33 3.73
CA SER A 480 -10.78 -6.99 5.03
C SER A 480 -12.03 -6.64 5.84
N VAL A 481 -12.63 -7.69 6.41
CA VAL A 481 -13.62 -7.61 7.50
C VAL A 481 -12.90 -7.96 8.80
N VAL A 482 -12.93 -7.06 9.78
CA VAL A 482 -12.54 -7.32 11.16
C VAL A 482 -13.65 -8.17 11.79
N ILE A 483 -13.32 -9.38 12.26
CA ILE A 483 -14.29 -10.30 12.84
C ILE A 483 -14.09 -10.32 14.36
N GLY A 484 -15.14 -10.01 15.11
CA GLY A 484 -15.16 -10.16 16.57
C GLY A 484 -15.35 -11.62 16.98
N VAL A 485 -14.71 -12.01 18.08
CA VAL A 485 -14.95 -13.31 18.73
C VAL A 485 -15.67 -13.11 20.06
N LYS A 486 -16.78 -13.83 20.25
CA LYS A 486 -17.56 -13.80 21.49
C LYS A 486 -16.84 -14.59 22.57
N VAL A 487 -16.70 -14.03 23.77
CA VAL A 487 -16.09 -14.71 24.93
C VAL A 487 -17.12 -14.99 26.02
N ASP A 488 -16.95 -16.12 26.71
CA ASP A 488 -17.77 -16.53 27.84
C ASP A 488 -17.21 -15.90 29.13
N GLY A 489 -17.52 -14.62 29.38
CA GLY A 489 -17.06 -13.90 30.57
C GLY A 489 -16.73 -12.44 30.30
N ASP A 490 -15.88 -11.87 31.15
CA ASP A 490 -15.37 -10.51 30.98
C ASP A 490 -14.45 -10.45 29.76
N VAL A 491 -14.55 -9.36 28.99
CA VAL A 491 -13.57 -9.07 27.95
C VAL A 491 -12.25 -8.60 28.58
N PRO A 492 -11.11 -8.77 27.89
CA PRO A 492 -9.81 -8.43 28.45
C PRO A 492 -9.69 -7.00 28.98
N ASN A 493 -8.91 -6.87 30.06
CA ASN A 493 -8.51 -5.58 30.63
C ASN A 493 -7.01 -5.29 30.45
N SER A 494 -6.26 -6.21 29.83
CA SER A 494 -4.83 -6.05 29.56
C SER A 494 -4.47 -6.55 28.16
N VAL A 495 -3.37 -6.04 27.63
CA VAL A 495 -2.80 -6.42 26.33
C VAL A 495 -2.19 -7.83 26.33
N ASP A 496 -1.87 -8.39 27.50
CA ASP A 496 -1.28 -9.73 27.68
C ASP A 496 -2.30 -10.84 27.98
N ASP A 497 -3.60 -10.51 27.99
CA ASP A 497 -4.64 -11.49 28.31
C ASP A 497 -4.68 -12.64 27.29
N GLU A 498 -4.58 -13.88 27.77
CA GLU A 498 -4.60 -15.09 26.93
C GLU A 498 -5.90 -15.21 26.11
N ALA A 499 -6.99 -14.53 26.49
CA ALA A 499 -8.22 -14.52 25.70
C ALA A 499 -7.99 -13.98 24.27
N TRP A 500 -6.99 -13.13 24.05
CA TRP A 500 -6.63 -12.64 22.71
C TRP A 500 -6.24 -13.76 21.73
N ASP A 501 -5.77 -14.91 22.21
CA ASP A 501 -5.42 -16.06 21.37
C ASP A 501 -6.64 -16.69 20.68
N GLN A 502 -7.85 -16.42 21.18
CA GLN A 502 -9.10 -16.87 20.56
C GLN A 502 -9.45 -16.04 19.30
N ALA A 503 -8.95 -14.81 19.21
CA ALA A 503 -9.22 -13.92 18.08
C ALA A 503 -8.11 -13.99 17.04
N LYS A 504 -8.49 -14.31 15.79
CA LYS A 504 -7.53 -14.27 14.68
C LYS A 504 -7.15 -12.82 14.35
N PRO A 505 -5.87 -12.46 14.34
CA PRO A 505 -5.42 -11.14 13.91
C PRO A 505 -5.73 -10.87 12.43
N ILE A 506 -6.04 -9.61 12.13
CA ILE A 506 -6.13 -9.09 10.76
C ILE A 506 -5.27 -7.85 10.63
N THR A 507 -4.47 -7.78 9.56
CA THR A 507 -3.62 -6.62 9.29
C THR A 507 -4.23 -5.77 8.18
N LEU A 508 -4.27 -4.46 8.41
CA LEU A 508 -4.79 -3.45 7.51
C LEU A 508 -3.67 -2.50 7.12
N HIS A 509 -3.68 -2.02 5.87
CA HIS A 509 -2.77 -0.96 5.46
C HIS A 509 -3.18 0.38 6.08
N LEU A 510 -2.19 1.16 6.48
CA LEU A 510 -2.33 2.56 6.83
C LEU A 510 -1.74 3.42 5.70
N VAL A 511 -2.37 4.55 5.45
CA VAL A 511 -1.94 5.56 4.47
C VAL A 511 -1.76 6.90 5.17
N PRO A 512 -0.81 7.73 4.74
CA PRO A 512 -0.62 9.02 5.38
C PRO A 512 -1.74 10.00 5.02
N ASN A 513 -2.00 10.92 5.93
CA ASN A 513 -2.90 12.03 5.67
C ASN A 513 -2.28 13.10 4.78
N LEU A 514 -2.61 12.98 3.49
CA LEU A 514 -2.23 13.90 2.42
C LEU A 514 -3.37 14.87 2.02
N ILE A 515 -4.48 14.87 2.75
CA ILE A 515 -5.75 15.44 2.28
C ILE A 515 -5.98 16.86 2.80
N LYS A 516 -5.60 17.14 4.04
CA LYS A 516 -5.67 18.48 4.64
C LYS A 516 -4.29 18.97 5.08
N ASP A 517 -4.13 20.28 5.16
CA ASP A 517 -2.89 20.93 5.58
C ASP A 517 -2.41 20.50 6.98
N GLU A 518 -1.10 20.73 7.18
CA GLU A 518 -0.21 19.88 8.00
C GLU A 518 -0.25 18.42 7.50
N ARG A 519 0.22 18.19 6.27
CA ARG A 519 0.26 16.87 5.62
C ARG A 519 1.45 16.04 6.09
N LEU A 520 1.25 14.72 6.07
CA LEU A 520 2.30 13.73 6.28
C LEU A 520 2.67 13.10 4.93
N PHE A 521 3.92 13.21 4.49
CA PHE A 521 4.38 12.61 3.23
C PHE A 521 5.25 11.36 3.42
N THR A 522 5.88 11.24 4.59
CA THR A 522 6.91 10.24 4.87
C THR A 522 6.54 9.41 6.11
N PRO A 523 5.41 8.68 6.11
CA PRO A 523 5.02 7.85 7.24
C PRO A 523 6.02 6.72 7.48
N LEU A 524 6.30 6.40 8.75
CA LEU A 524 7.13 5.25 9.13
C LEU A 524 6.30 3.99 9.44
N ASN A 525 5.04 4.19 9.83
CA ASN A 525 4.07 3.14 10.14
C ASN A 525 3.09 3.00 8.97
N ASP A 526 2.96 1.79 8.42
CA ASP A 526 2.23 1.51 7.17
C ASP A 526 1.15 0.43 7.32
N ALA A 527 1.00 -0.11 8.53
CA ALA A 527 0.05 -1.19 8.81
C ALA A 527 -0.33 -1.26 10.29
N ILE A 528 -1.56 -1.69 10.54
CA ILE A 528 -2.11 -1.96 11.87
C ILE A 528 -2.70 -3.37 11.93
N THR A 529 -2.38 -4.12 12.97
CA THR A 529 -2.99 -5.43 13.25
C THR A 529 -4.09 -5.27 14.29
N VAL A 530 -5.24 -5.90 14.06
CA VAL A 530 -6.42 -5.76 14.91
C VAL A 530 -6.92 -7.13 15.34
N ARG A 531 -7.26 -7.26 16.62
CA ARG A 531 -8.12 -8.32 17.16
C ARG A 531 -9.32 -7.70 17.86
N THR A 532 -10.43 -8.42 17.87
CA THR A 532 -11.66 -7.96 18.51
C THR A 532 -12.30 -9.08 19.32
N LEU A 533 -12.58 -8.79 20.59
CA LEU A 533 -13.31 -9.67 21.50
C LEU A 533 -14.53 -8.93 22.03
N TYR A 534 -15.61 -9.66 22.28
CA TYR A 534 -16.83 -9.05 22.82
C TYR A 534 -17.62 -10.04 23.69
N ASN A 535 -18.46 -9.52 24.58
CA ASN A 535 -19.43 -10.29 25.34
C ASN A 535 -20.83 -9.64 25.21
N GLY A 536 -21.76 -9.91 26.13
CA GLY A 536 -23.10 -9.30 26.10
C GLY A 536 -23.12 -7.78 26.35
N GLU A 537 -22.09 -7.23 26.99
CA GLU A 537 -22.10 -5.87 27.55
C GLU A 537 -21.00 -4.96 26.95
N GLU A 538 -19.82 -5.52 26.69
CA GLU A 538 -18.60 -4.82 26.30
C GLU A 538 -17.99 -5.40 25.01
N ILE A 539 -17.19 -4.57 24.35
CA ILE A 539 -16.36 -4.91 23.20
C ILE A 539 -14.96 -4.33 23.42
N ALA A 540 -13.94 -5.12 23.10
CA ALA A 540 -12.54 -4.76 23.23
C ALA A 540 -11.82 -4.95 21.90
N PHE A 541 -10.91 -4.03 21.59
CA PHE A 541 -10.01 -4.09 20.45
C PHE A 541 -8.56 -4.11 20.95
N LEU A 542 -7.76 -5.01 20.40
CA LEU A 542 -6.31 -4.98 20.53
C LEU A 542 -5.73 -4.50 19.21
N LEU A 543 -5.06 -3.35 19.26
CA LEU A 543 -4.38 -2.71 18.15
C LEU A 543 -2.88 -2.95 18.27
N GLU A 544 -2.22 -3.39 17.21
CA GLU A 544 -0.76 -3.52 17.17
C GLU A 544 -0.19 -2.77 15.99
N VAL A 545 0.80 -1.92 16.25
CA VAL A 545 1.60 -1.23 15.23
C VAL A 545 3.07 -1.46 15.57
N ASN A 546 3.85 -1.92 14.58
CA ASN A 546 5.30 -1.97 14.71
C ASN A 546 5.82 -0.54 14.61
N ASP A 547 6.10 0.07 15.75
CA ASP A 547 6.69 1.39 15.91
C ASP A 547 8.11 1.24 16.45
N ARG A 548 9.08 1.84 15.76
CA ARG A 548 10.50 1.68 16.07
C ARG A 548 10.89 2.39 17.36
N THR A 549 10.04 3.27 17.87
CA THR A 549 10.32 4.13 19.00
C THR A 549 9.24 4.02 20.07
N TYR A 550 9.63 4.26 21.32
CA TYR A 550 8.69 4.47 22.41
C TYR A 550 8.46 5.97 22.58
N SER A 551 7.77 6.60 21.62
CA SER A 551 7.73 8.06 21.56
C SER A 551 6.78 8.66 22.58
N ARG A 552 7.36 9.41 23.50
CA ARG A 552 6.65 10.19 24.53
C ARG A 552 7.25 11.58 24.61
N LEU A 553 6.38 12.59 24.63
CA LEU A 553 6.84 13.98 24.71
C LEU A 553 7.78 14.20 25.91
N GLY A 554 8.93 14.79 25.63
CA GLY A 554 9.96 15.11 26.63
C GLY A 554 10.88 13.95 27.01
N ASP A 555 10.85 12.85 26.25
CA ASP A 555 11.81 11.75 26.32
C ASP A 555 13.11 12.10 25.58
N THR A 556 14.24 12.11 26.28
CA THR A 556 15.54 12.50 25.71
C THR A 556 16.15 11.40 24.85
N ASP A 557 15.89 10.13 25.16
CA ASP A 557 16.51 9.01 24.47
C ASP A 557 15.97 8.88 23.04
N VAL A 558 14.68 9.16 22.88
CA VAL A 558 14.03 9.25 21.56
C VAL A 558 14.44 10.53 20.84
N SER A 559 14.60 11.65 21.56
CA SER A 559 15.04 12.91 20.95
C SER A 559 16.37 12.75 20.20
N ASP A 560 17.31 12.00 20.78
CA ASP A 560 18.63 11.71 20.16
C ASP A 560 18.51 10.82 18.90
N LEU A 561 17.47 9.98 18.81
CA LEU A 561 17.19 9.13 17.64
C LEU A 561 16.54 9.90 16.49
N VAL A 562 15.70 10.88 16.82
CA VAL A 562 14.92 11.67 15.87
C VAL A 562 15.81 12.73 15.20
N GLY A 563 16.56 13.49 16.00
CA GLY A 563 17.28 14.67 15.55
C GLY A 563 16.54 15.98 15.84
N GLU A 564 17.19 17.12 15.61
CA GLU A 564 16.64 18.45 15.92
C GLU A 564 15.63 18.96 14.86
N ASP A 565 15.51 18.25 13.73
CA ASP A 565 14.73 18.63 12.55
C ASP A 565 13.23 18.28 12.63
N LEU A 566 12.86 17.32 13.47
CA LEU A 566 11.48 16.87 13.66
C LEU A 566 10.98 17.14 15.09
N GLY A 567 9.71 17.48 15.23
CA GLY A 567 9.08 17.61 16.53
C GLY A 567 8.83 16.24 17.17
N LEU A 568 9.26 16.06 18.42
CA LEU A 568 8.91 14.87 19.21
C LEU A 568 7.53 15.04 19.85
N TYR A 569 6.60 14.14 19.53
CA TYR A 569 5.30 14.03 20.17
C TYR A 569 5.13 12.66 20.84
N SER A 570 3.97 12.47 21.48
CA SER A 570 3.62 11.19 22.06
C SER A 570 2.83 10.36 21.08
N ASP A 571 3.14 9.07 21.00
CA ASP A 571 2.41 8.12 20.17
C ASP A 571 0.92 8.11 20.53
N ALA A 572 0.11 7.90 19.51
CA ALA A 572 -1.34 7.87 19.67
C ALA A 572 -2.02 6.91 18.69
N PHE A 573 -3.20 6.48 19.10
CA PHE A 573 -4.03 5.54 18.38
C PHE A 573 -5.47 6.02 18.40
N ALA A 574 -6.20 5.77 17.31
CA ALA A 574 -7.62 6.00 17.28
C ALA A 574 -8.39 4.89 16.56
N ILE A 575 -9.60 4.64 17.04
CA ILE A 575 -10.63 3.88 16.33
C ILE A 575 -11.79 4.82 16.07
N GLN A 576 -12.27 4.87 14.84
CA GLN A 576 -13.42 5.69 14.47
C GLN A 576 -14.59 4.82 14.04
N PHE A 577 -15.78 5.23 14.49
CA PHE A 577 -17.07 4.67 14.10
C PHE A 577 -18.01 5.78 13.64
N PRO A 578 -18.93 5.52 12.69
CA PRO A 578 -20.06 6.40 12.48
C PRO A 578 -20.99 6.37 13.70
N HIS A 579 -21.76 7.44 13.89
CA HIS A 579 -22.96 7.37 14.72
C HIS A 579 -23.91 6.28 14.17
N ASN A 580 -24.70 5.65 15.06
CA ASN A 580 -25.50 4.48 14.69
C ASN A 580 -26.54 4.74 13.58
N ASP A 581 -27.01 5.98 13.46
CA ASP A 581 -27.96 6.46 12.44
C ASP A 581 -27.30 7.14 11.24
N SER A 582 -25.96 7.20 11.22
CA SER A 582 -25.17 7.90 10.20
C SER A 582 -24.63 6.99 9.09
N TYR A 583 -25.12 5.75 8.99
CA TYR A 583 -24.80 4.84 7.88
C TYR A 583 -25.95 3.89 7.55
N SER A 584 -25.99 3.40 6.32
CA SER A 584 -26.94 2.37 5.87
C SER A 584 -26.28 1.39 4.89
N ILE A 585 -26.78 0.15 4.81
CA ILE A 585 -26.23 -0.88 3.91
C ILE A 585 -27.16 -1.13 2.71
N ALA A 586 -28.47 -0.96 2.90
CA ALA A 586 -29.50 -1.29 1.91
C ALA A 586 -30.43 -0.09 1.65
N PRO A 587 -30.83 0.16 0.38
CA PRO A 587 -30.53 -0.62 -0.83
C PRO A 587 -29.16 -0.32 -1.46
N VAL A 588 -28.51 0.77 -1.05
CA VAL A 588 -27.14 1.16 -1.42
C VAL A 588 -26.40 1.46 -0.12
N THR A 589 -25.13 1.08 -0.05
CA THR A 589 -24.31 1.40 1.13
C THR A 589 -24.00 2.90 1.14
N ASP A 590 -24.30 3.54 2.26
CA ASP A 590 -24.05 4.96 2.53
C ASP A 590 -23.31 5.06 3.86
N LYS A 591 -22.11 5.65 3.87
CA LYS A 591 -21.28 5.83 5.07
C LYS A 591 -20.85 7.30 5.15
N PRO A 592 -20.48 7.81 6.33
CA PRO A 592 -19.85 9.11 6.42
C PRO A 592 -18.53 9.11 5.67
N LEU A 593 -18.01 10.31 5.38
CA LEU A 593 -16.59 10.46 5.06
C LEU A 593 -15.74 9.88 6.19
N TYR A 594 -14.75 9.04 5.87
CA TYR A 594 -13.87 8.44 6.89
C TYR A 594 -12.98 9.48 7.60
N GLN A 595 -12.89 10.71 7.10
CA GLN A 595 -12.21 11.83 7.77
C GLN A 595 -13.18 12.61 8.67
N HIS A 596 -13.54 12.01 9.81
CA HIS A 596 -14.40 12.64 10.82
C HIS A 596 -15.85 12.92 10.37
N GLY A 597 -16.34 12.26 9.31
CA GLY A 597 -17.73 12.37 8.84
C GLY A 597 -18.08 13.71 8.20
N ASP A 598 -19.34 14.12 8.36
CA ASP A 598 -19.83 15.44 7.98
C ASP A 598 -20.94 15.91 8.97
N VAL A 599 -21.54 17.07 8.73
CA VAL A 599 -22.54 17.66 9.64
C VAL A 599 -23.79 16.77 9.78
N ARG A 600 -24.14 16.00 8.73
CA ARG A 600 -25.26 15.04 8.70
C ARG A 600 -24.82 13.65 9.17
N HIS A 601 -23.62 13.21 8.81
CA HIS A 601 -23.09 11.90 9.15
C HIS A 601 -21.95 12.04 10.16
N LYS A 602 -22.28 12.07 11.45
CA LYS A 602 -21.29 12.27 12.52
C LYS A 602 -20.52 11.00 12.83
N THR A 603 -19.35 11.16 13.44
CA THR A 603 -18.49 10.06 13.87
C THR A 603 -18.11 10.18 15.33
N THR A 604 -17.90 9.04 15.98
CA THR A 604 -17.31 8.94 17.32
C THR A 604 -15.91 8.34 17.17
N ILE A 605 -14.93 8.94 17.82
CA ILE A 605 -13.53 8.55 17.79
C ILE A 605 -13.11 8.13 19.20
N TRP A 606 -12.62 6.92 19.33
CA TRP A 606 -11.94 6.44 20.52
C TRP A 606 -10.47 6.75 20.37
N TYR A 607 -9.91 7.56 21.27
CA TYR A 607 -8.54 8.04 21.17
C TYR A 607 -7.76 7.62 22.41
N TRP A 608 -6.52 7.18 22.20
CA TRP A 608 -5.54 6.91 23.24
C TRP A 608 -4.21 7.58 22.91
N ASN A 609 -3.53 8.09 23.93
CA ASN A 609 -2.22 8.73 23.84
C ASN A 609 -1.28 8.16 24.89
N ALA A 610 -0.01 7.94 24.52
CA ALA A 610 1.03 7.37 25.38
C ALA A 610 1.44 8.28 26.57
N GLY A 611 0.88 9.49 26.69
CA GLY A 611 1.22 10.44 27.73
C GLY A 611 2.61 11.05 27.50
N ALA A 612 3.17 11.74 28.49
CA ALA A 612 4.42 12.47 28.34
C ALA A 612 5.37 12.21 29.52
N VAL A 613 6.68 12.26 29.24
CA VAL A 613 7.73 12.22 30.27
C VAL A 613 7.91 13.61 30.87
N LYS A 614 7.95 14.66 30.04
CA LYS A 614 8.09 16.07 30.47
C LYS A 614 7.16 17.00 29.68
N PRO A 615 6.25 17.74 30.34
CA PRO A 615 5.81 17.54 31.73
C PRO A 615 5.18 16.15 31.90
N ALA A 616 5.38 15.53 33.07
CA ALA A 616 4.88 14.18 33.33
C ALA A 616 3.36 14.12 33.17
N ARG A 617 2.90 13.30 32.23
CA ARG A 617 1.49 13.00 31.98
C ARG A 617 1.34 11.50 31.80
N PRO A 618 0.44 10.83 32.54
CA PRO A 618 0.16 9.42 32.30
C PRO A 618 -0.46 9.23 30.90
N PRO A 619 -0.42 8.02 30.35
CA PRO A 619 -1.26 7.67 29.20
C PRO A 619 -2.73 8.01 29.49
N SER A 620 -3.46 8.40 28.45
CA SER A 620 -4.84 8.84 28.59
C SER A 620 -5.69 8.39 27.42
N SER A 621 -6.96 8.08 27.69
CA SER A 621 -7.98 7.84 26.68
C SER A 621 -9.07 8.90 26.74
N MET A 622 -9.74 9.13 25.60
CA MET A 622 -10.92 9.97 25.53
C MET A 622 -11.79 9.63 24.32
N LEU A 623 -13.07 9.97 24.42
CA LEU A 623 -13.97 10.01 23.28
C LEU A 623 -13.97 11.40 22.63
N MET A 624 -14.01 11.44 21.31
CA MET A 624 -14.13 12.67 20.52
C MET A 624 -15.24 12.53 19.49
N ASP A 625 -15.91 13.62 19.15
CA ASP A 625 -16.92 13.67 18.09
C ASP A 625 -16.40 14.40 16.87
N GLY A 626 -16.55 13.76 15.71
CA GLY A 626 -16.27 14.30 14.40
C GLY A 626 -17.54 14.72 13.66
N SER A 627 -17.51 15.88 13.00
CA SER A 627 -18.60 16.37 12.15
C SER A 627 -18.09 16.97 10.84
N GLY A 628 -16.97 16.47 10.31
CA GLY A 628 -16.31 16.97 9.11
C GLY A 628 -14.85 17.36 9.31
N LEU A 629 -14.05 17.13 8.28
CA LEU A 629 -12.61 17.45 8.22
C LEU A 629 -12.29 18.92 8.56
N ASN A 630 -13.13 19.86 8.15
CA ASN A 630 -12.93 21.30 8.40
C ASN A 630 -13.47 21.76 9.77
N ASN A 631 -14.13 20.88 10.51
CA ASN A 631 -14.69 21.18 11.83
C ASN A 631 -13.74 20.69 12.93
N LYS A 632 -13.68 21.43 14.04
CA LYS A 632 -12.90 21.00 15.21
C LYS A 632 -13.58 19.77 15.84
N LEU A 633 -12.77 18.79 16.24
CA LEU A 633 -13.24 17.67 17.05
C LEU A 633 -13.78 18.17 18.39
N ALA A 634 -14.91 17.63 18.83
CA ALA A 634 -15.47 17.94 20.15
C ALA A 634 -15.03 16.87 21.16
N TYR A 635 -14.29 17.26 22.19
CA TYR A 635 -13.77 16.36 23.22
C TYR A 635 -14.82 16.06 24.29
N ARG A 636 -15.00 14.79 24.65
CA ARG A 636 -15.93 14.36 25.72
C ARG A 636 -15.19 14.18 27.05
N GLU A 637 -14.63 15.25 27.59
CA GLU A 637 -13.76 15.21 28.79
C GLU A 637 -14.39 14.57 30.05
N LYS A 638 -15.73 14.58 30.16
CA LYS A 638 -16.46 14.04 31.31
C LYS A 638 -16.85 12.57 31.14
N ASP A 639 -16.66 12.00 29.96
CA ASP A 639 -17.01 10.62 29.66
C ASP A 639 -15.78 9.72 29.87
N GLN A 640 -15.87 8.85 30.88
CA GLN A 640 -14.82 7.90 31.24
C GLN A 640 -15.19 6.46 30.87
N SER A 641 -16.18 6.26 29.99
CA SER A 641 -16.64 4.92 29.60
C SER A 641 -15.69 4.20 28.64
N LEU A 642 -14.75 4.91 28.01
CA LEU A 642 -13.65 4.35 27.25
C LEU A 642 -12.48 3.99 28.16
N VAL A 643 -12.23 2.69 28.33
CA VAL A 643 -11.06 2.16 29.01
C VAL A 643 -10.00 1.83 27.96
N ALA A 644 -8.76 2.26 28.17
CA ALA A 644 -7.67 1.87 27.30
C ALA A 644 -6.35 1.75 28.04
N GLU A 645 -5.51 0.84 27.57
CA GLU A 645 -4.17 0.56 28.06
C GLU A 645 -3.25 0.38 26.85
N GLY A 646 -1.98 0.77 26.98
CA GLY A 646 -1.01 0.57 25.93
C GLY A 646 0.36 0.22 26.49
N GLU A 647 1.02 -0.72 25.83
CA GLU A 647 2.36 -1.18 26.15
C GLU A 647 3.22 -1.19 24.88
N TRP A 648 4.45 -0.72 25.01
CA TRP A 648 5.45 -0.83 23.96
C TRP A 648 6.50 -1.85 24.37
N GLN A 649 6.79 -2.79 23.47
CA GLN A 649 7.81 -3.81 23.68
C GLN A 649 8.48 -4.14 22.34
N ASP A 650 9.81 -4.14 22.31
CA ASP A 650 10.63 -4.58 21.17
C ASP A 650 10.16 -4.04 19.82
N GLY A 651 9.96 -2.73 19.72
CA GLY A 651 9.57 -2.08 18.46
C GLY A 651 8.11 -2.30 18.05
N ARG A 652 7.22 -2.57 19.01
CA ARG A 652 5.79 -2.72 18.79
C ARG A 652 4.98 -2.11 19.92
N TRP A 653 4.02 -1.28 19.55
CA TRP A 653 2.91 -0.91 20.42
C TRP A 653 1.81 -1.97 20.37
N ARG A 654 1.28 -2.32 21.53
CA ARG A 654 0.01 -3.01 21.72
C ARG A 654 -0.90 -2.09 22.52
N VAL A 655 -2.06 -1.76 21.97
CA VAL A 655 -3.03 -0.85 22.61
C VAL A 655 -4.39 -1.53 22.68
N LEU A 656 -4.87 -1.73 23.90
CA LEU A 656 -6.21 -2.20 24.20
C LEU A 656 -7.15 -1.00 24.31
N MET A 657 -8.28 -1.03 23.62
CA MET A 657 -9.38 -0.10 23.81
C MET A 657 -10.68 -0.87 24.02
N LYS A 658 -11.37 -0.58 25.12
CA LYS A 658 -12.60 -1.25 25.55
C LYS A 658 -13.71 -0.25 25.81
N HIS A 659 -14.92 -0.60 25.36
CA HIS A 659 -16.11 0.19 25.57
C HIS A 659 -17.36 -0.70 25.70
N LYS A 660 -18.45 -0.12 26.22
CA LYS A 660 -19.79 -0.70 26.18
C LYS A 660 -20.27 -0.94 24.74
N ARG A 661 -20.95 -2.07 24.51
CA ARG A 661 -21.62 -2.40 23.23
C ARG A 661 -22.83 -1.51 22.92
N ILE A 662 -23.48 -1.01 23.97
CA ILE A 662 -24.62 -0.10 23.90
C ILE A 662 -24.28 1.16 24.72
N PRO A 663 -23.46 2.05 24.15
CA PRO A 663 -22.92 3.22 24.85
C PRO A 663 -23.93 4.36 25.12
N GLY A 664 -24.91 4.55 24.23
CA GLY A 664 -25.83 5.71 24.26
C GLY A 664 -25.33 6.89 23.41
N ASN A 665 -25.88 8.09 23.59
CA ASN A 665 -25.44 9.35 22.95
C ASN A 665 -25.37 9.38 21.39
N GLY A 666 -26.01 8.42 20.72
CA GLY A 666 -25.95 8.28 19.26
C GLY A 666 -24.73 7.50 18.76
N ASP A 667 -23.84 7.10 19.66
CA ASP A 667 -22.66 6.28 19.36
C ASP A 667 -23.07 4.92 18.79
N MET A 668 -22.12 4.26 18.12
CA MET A 668 -22.33 2.98 17.47
C MET A 668 -22.85 1.91 18.44
N VAL A 669 -23.89 1.19 18.01
CA VAL A 669 -24.40 0.00 18.70
C VAL A 669 -23.79 -1.24 18.02
N PHE A 670 -23.07 -2.03 18.81
CA PHE A 670 -22.33 -3.19 18.32
C PHE A 670 -23.19 -4.45 18.33
N ASP A 671 -24.15 -4.54 17.41
CA ASP A 671 -25.04 -5.70 17.27
C ASP A 671 -24.39 -6.89 16.57
N GLU A 672 -24.78 -8.10 16.96
CA GLU A 672 -24.40 -9.31 16.23
C GLU A 672 -25.12 -9.41 14.88
N GLY A 673 -24.47 -9.99 13.87
CA GLY A 673 -25.01 -10.20 12.53
C GLY A 673 -25.09 -8.93 11.66
N ARG A 674 -24.61 -7.77 12.15
CA ARG A 674 -24.50 -6.52 11.39
C ARG A 674 -23.06 -6.28 10.94
N PHE A 675 -22.93 -5.63 9.79
CA PHE A 675 -21.68 -5.01 9.35
C PHE A 675 -21.63 -3.56 9.82
N ILE A 676 -20.54 -3.18 10.45
CA ILE A 676 -20.32 -1.88 11.10
C ILE A 676 -19.09 -1.23 10.48
N PRO A 677 -19.16 0.00 9.94
CA PRO A 677 -17.97 0.68 9.45
C PRO A 677 -17.00 0.97 10.60
N ILE A 678 -15.73 0.65 10.39
CA ILE A 678 -14.63 0.90 11.33
C ILE A 678 -13.41 1.43 10.57
N SER A 679 -12.75 2.45 11.10
CA SER A 679 -11.45 2.91 10.60
C SER A 679 -10.49 3.17 11.75
N PHE A 680 -9.20 3.20 11.43
CA PHE A 680 -8.12 3.32 12.41
C PHE A 680 -7.21 4.49 12.05
N ALA A 681 -6.57 5.08 13.05
CA ALA A 681 -5.48 6.03 12.86
C ALA A 681 -4.36 5.80 13.88
N ASN A 682 -3.13 6.12 13.47
CA ASN A 682 -1.93 6.04 14.28
C ASN A 682 -1.06 7.28 14.04
N TRP A 683 -0.49 7.80 15.13
CA TRP A 683 0.50 8.86 15.15
C TRP A 683 1.81 8.28 15.68
N ASP A 684 2.85 8.27 14.85
CA ASP A 684 4.25 8.04 15.26
C ASP A 684 4.87 9.36 15.74
N GLY A 685 4.95 9.53 17.05
CA GLY A 685 5.45 10.74 17.68
C GLY A 685 6.91 11.06 17.36
N SER A 686 7.71 10.07 16.94
CA SER A 686 9.11 10.27 16.51
C SER A 686 9.23 10.87 15.11
N ASN A 687 8.12 10.86 14.35
CA ASN A 687 8.07 11.25 12.95
C ASN A 687 7.30 12.58 12.74
N ASP A 688 7.26 13.45 13.76
CA ASP A 688 6.51 14.72 13.77
C ASP A 688 4.99 14.53 13.54
N GLU A 689 4.46 13.35 13.86
CA GLU A 689 3.04 13.04 13.69
C GLU A 689 2.23 13.52 14.90
N VAL A 690 1.39 14.53 14.67
CA VAL A 690 0.42 15.05 15.63
C VAL A 690 -0.76 15.66 14.87
N ARG A 691 -1.95 15.69 15.47
CA ARG A 691 -3.16 16.30 14.86
C ARG A 691 -3.45 15.71 13.47
N SER A 692 -3.47 16.50 12.42
CA SER A 692 -3.75 16.03 11.05
C SER A 692 -2.59 15.23 10.45
N LYS A 693 -1.33 15.40 10.90
CA LYS A 693 -0.22 14.53 10.52
C LYS A 693 -0.35 13.19 11.22
N HIS A 694 -0.87 12.20 10.52
CA HIS A 694 -0.99 10.81 10.99
C HIS A 694 -1.21 9.88 9.81
N THR A 695 -1.17 8.60 10.11
CA THR A 695 -1.57 7.55 9.19
C THR A 695 -2.95 7.02 9.56
N PHE A 696 -3.78 6.69 8.57
CA PHE A 696 -5.15 6.23 8.76
C PHE A 696 -5.51 5.09 7.80
N SER A 697 -6.57 4.34 8.11
CA SER A 697 -7.21 3.41 7.19
C SER A 697 -8.48 4.00 6.58
N THR A 698 -8.84 3.60 5.37
CA THR A 698 -10.21 3.83 4.88
C THR A 698 -11.24 3.04 5.71
N TRP A 699 -12.53 3.14 5.39
CA TRP A 699 -13.54 2.32 6.06
C TRP A 699 -13.36 0.83 5.76
N HIS A 700 -13.16 0.06 6.82
CA HIS A 700 -13.29 -1.39 6.83
C HIS A 700 -14.62 -1.78 7.47
N TRP A 701 -14.92 -3.08 7.46
CA TRP A 701 -16.11 -3.63 8.08
C TRP A 701 -15.75 -4.39 9.34
N LEU A 702 -16.37 -4.05 10.46
CA LEU A 702 -16.47 -4.88 11.66
C LEU A 702 -17.70 -5.77 11.55
N MET A 703 -17.56 -7.06 11.88
CA MET A 703 -18.66 -8.01 11.95
C MET A 703 -18.56 -8.82 13.24
N LEU A 704 -19.61 -8.76 14.05
CA LEU A 704 -19.79 -9.63 15.20
C LEU A 704 -20.66 -10.82 14.75
N PRO A 705 -20.17 -12.07 14.80
CA PRO A 705 -20.95 -13.22 14.35
C PRO A 705 -22.27 -13.35 15.10
N PRO A 706 -23.39 -13.64 14.41
CA PRO A 706 -24.64 -13.95 15.08
C PRO A 706 -24.52 -15.29 15.82
N GLU A 707 -25.22 -15.43 16.94
CA GLU A 707 -25.43 -16.74 17.57
C GLU A 707 -25.94 -17.76 16.54
N VAL A 708 -25.21 -18.88 16.44
CA VAL A 708 -25.53 -19.96 15.51
C VAL A 708 -26.76 -20.70 16.03
N ASP A 709 -27.91 -20.48 15.40
CA ASP A 709 -29.07 -21.34 15.60
C ASP A 709 -28.77 -22.73 15.02
N LEU A 710 -28.38 -23.67 15.90
CA LEU A 710 -28.03 -25.05 15.51
C LEU A 710 -29.18 -25.78 14.82
N VAL A 711 -30.43 -25.46 15.17
CA VAL A 711 -31.61 -26.06 14.53
C VAL A 711 -31.72 -25.55 13.10
N LYS A 712 -31.50 -24.26 12.88
CA LYS A 712 -31.53 -23.67 11.54
C LYS A 712 -30.33 -24.08 10.68
N VAL A 713 -29.13 -24.11 11.26
CA VAL A 713 -27.87 -24.36 10.52
C VAL A 713 -27.64 -25.85 10.25
N TYR A 714 -27.98 -26.74 11.19
CA TYR A 714 -27.78 -28.17 11.04
C TYR A 714 -29.10 -28.95 10.96
N GLY A 715 -30.07 -28.62 11.80
CA GLY A 715 -31.37 -29.31 11.83
C GLY A 715 -32.15 -29.21 10.53
N LEU A 716 -32.26 -28.00 9.94
CA LEU A 716 -32.99 -27.78 8.70
C LEU A 716 -32.34 -28.49 7.48
N PRO A 717 -31.02 -28.38 7.23
CA PRO A 717 -30.38 -29.15 6.16
C PRO A 717 -30.53 -30.66 6.33
N LEU A 718 -30.36 -31.19 7.55
CA LEU A 718 -30.53 -32.62 7.82
C LEU A 718 -31.98 -33.07 7.60
N PHE A 719 -32.96 -32.26 8.00
CA PHE A 719 -34.37 -32.53 7.76
C PHE A 719 -34.72 -32.53 6.26
N VAL A 720 -34.26 -31.53 5.50
CA VAL A 720 -34.47 -31.46 4.04
C VAL A 720 -33.79 -32.64 3.36
N GLY A 721 -32.54 -32.96 3.70
CA GLY A 721 -31.84 -34.14 3.22
C GLY A 721 -32.62 -35.43 3.48
N PHE A 722 -33.13 -35.60 4.70
CA PHE A 722 -33.94 -36.76 5.09
C PHE A 722 -35.23 -36.86 4.26
N LEU A 723 -35.93 -35.74 4.01
CA LEU A 723 -37.13 -35.74 3.13
C LEU A 723 -36.79 -36.20 1.71
N PHE A 724 -35.67 -35.74 1.15
CA PHE A 724 -35.21 -36.19 -0.18
C PHE A 724 -34.83 -37.67 -0.18
N PHE A 725 -34.26 -38.18 0.91
CA PHE A 725 -33.97 -39.61 1.07
C PHE A 725 -35.26 -40.45 1.10
N ILE A 726 -36.28 -40.03 1.86
CA ILE A 726 -37.58 -40.69 1.91
C ILE A 726 -38.29 -40.65 0.54
N ALA A 727 -38.29 -39.50 -0.14
CA ALA A 727 -38.84 -39.38 -1.50
C ALA A 727 -38.11 -40.29 -2.50
N GLY A 728 -36.78 -40.39 -2.38
CA GLY A 728 -35.97 -41.35 -3.13
C GLY A 728 -36.37 -42.80 -2.87
N LEU A 729 -36.56 -43.20 -1.60
CA LEU A 729 -37.01 -44.54 -1.22
C LEU A 729 -38.39 -44.88 -1.80
N VAL A 730 -39.33 -43.94 -1.75
CA VAL A 730 -40.67 -44.10 -2.35
C VAL A 730 -40.55 -44.26 -3.86
N THR A 731 -39.71 -43.47 -4.52
CA THR A 731 -39.48 -43.56 -5.97
C THR A 731 -38.88 -44.90 -6.37
N VAL A 732 -37.87 -45.39 -5.63
CA VAL A 732 -37.28 -46.73 -5.84
C VAL A 732 -38.34 -47.82 -5.64
N ARG A 733 -39.18 -47.70 -4.61
CA ARG A 733 -40.27 -48.66 -4.34
C ARG A 733 -41.34 -48.65 -5.43
N VAL A 734 -41.73 -47.49 -5.94
CA VAL A 734 -42.70 -47.34 -7.05
C VAL A 734 -42.12 -47.87 -8.36
N GLN A 735 -40.84 -47.60 -8.66
CA GLN A 735 -40.16 -48.16 -9.83
C GLN A 735 -40.08 -49.69 -9.77
N ARG A 736 -39.75 -50.26 -8.61
CA ARG A 736 -39.76 -51.72 -8.40
C ARG A 736 -41.15 -52.34 -8.58
N LYS A 737 -42.23 -51.62 -8.24
CA LYS A 737 -43.61 -52.08 -8.48
C LYS A 737 -44.01 -52.04 -9.97
N LYS A 738 -43.47 -51.09 -10.75
CA LYS A 738 -43.75 -50.95 -12.20
C LYS A 738 -42.91 -51.87 -13.09
N CYS A 739 -41.82 -52.44 -12.56
CA CYS A 739 -41.04 -53.49 -13.21
C CYS A 739 -40.89 -54.70 -12.27
N PRO A 740 -41.94 -55.54 -12.10
CA PRO A 740 -41.77 -56.83 -11.47
C PRO A 740 -40.94 -57.72 -12.40
N ASN A 741 -39.77 -58.14 -11.92
CA ASN A 741 -38.87 -59.17 -12.46
C ASN A 741 -39.17 -59.69 -13.88
N HIS A 742 -38.31 -59.30 -14.83
CA HIS A 742 -37.80 -60.23 -15.83
C HIS A 742 -36.32 -60.46 -15.57
#